data_AF-A0A924YIG6-F1
#
_entry.id   AF-A0A924YIG6-F1
#
_cell.length_a   1.000
_cell.length_b   1.000
_cell.length_c   1.000
_cell.angle_alpha   90.00
_cell.angle_beta   90.00
_cell.angle_gamma   90.00
#
_symmetry.space_group_name_H-M   'P 1'
#
loop_
_entity.id
_entity.type
_entity.pdbx_description
1 polymer ?
#
loop_
_entity_poly.entity_id
_entity_poly.type
_entity_poly.pdbx_seq_one_letter_code
_entity_poly.pdbx_strand_id
1 'polypeptide(L)'
;MPFIEAPTTFYLGKRYDPESHRLTDDVVYYDSRDLTTHAVVVGMTGSGKTGLCITLLEEAILDNIPAIVIDPKGDITNLLLSFPDLRPEDFQQWVNVDDARRAGLDVPAYAADVAQTWRTGLQNWGIVPDRLRWLSRAAKYSIFTPGSDSGLPISILASLRSPREGWVGNEEANREKINGVVTALLALIGKNVEPVKDREHVIVANIFEYAWQRGIDLTLQDIILQVQKPPFDKLGVFPIDEYMPEKARFKLAMELNSIIAAPSFQSWLQGEPMDIPNLLYQPDGRARVSIFYIAHLSEAERLFIITLLLENMLGWMRTLSGTTSLRALLYIDEMFGYFPPYPKNPPTKLPLMRLLKQARAFGVGLILATQNPGDLDYKGLSNAGTWFIGRLQSEQDRARVMTGLESLVSADNNLNLKQVERLIADIEPRVFLMNNIHDQGGPILVHSRWAMSYLRGPLTRQQVQILMQAQRQQMLGGTNPALAQASVGAGGYASQPMVSPQQSLFAPQAAPQMMPPALPEMPTQPPNLPEQPKFGGYAAQNAMYTPQIAPPPPQFLPMETVSPAYQQNYSGVTMSPSQVNYNRPMDSQATRAGLQPPAGYSTNQPPVQSAITQYFIPNSISSQQAIDDWERRTNFSAQSLGGIAMIYKPVLLAQAAVRYADRKTNTFTARSYAFRVPGLERNGIVHWQEFEAAAIDAKRVSGEPFTQALYGDLTPGLSDARRLTQLQRELIDLLYNTARLNIPYNPSLGIYANPDGNYAEFKASATQAAREKRDGEIDKVTAQYERAMDKLEDKLRRKLREMESEEKELADRKREELFTTGEAILSLLKGQTAYTLSRATRAGRFRRQTKEDLSESEAVIAELQDEQQKLAEEFELALRAVNDKWAKVAAESSEQTVTPFKKDIQVEMFGIGWIPFWYAEINGQTLMLPAES
;
A
#
# COMPACT_ATOMS: atom_id res chain seq x y z
N MET A 1 18.17 -6.94 -29.70
CA MET A 1 17.76 -5.95 -30.72
C MET A 1 18.35 -4.60 -30.36
N PRO A 2 18.63 -3.68 -31.30
CA PRO A 2 18.90 -2.29 -30.94
C PRO A 2 17.62 -1.70 -30.32
N PHE A 3 17.75 -1.16 -29.12
CA PHE A 3 16.68 -0.45 -28.43
C PHE A 3 16.41 0.85 -29.21
N ILE A 4 15.18 1.04 -29.69
CA ILE A 4 14.74 2.27 -30.34
C ILE A 4 13.86 3.02 -29.34
N GLU A 5 14.33 4.15 -28.85
CA GLU A 5 13.46 5.11 -28.17
C GLU A 5 12.50 5.69 -29.21
N ALA A 6 11.28 5.16 -29.21
CA ALA A 6 10.15 5.76 -29.92
C ALA A 6 9.44 6.72 -28.95
N PRO A 7 9.10 7.95 -29.37
CA PRO A 7 8.22 8.82 -28.59
C PRO A 7 6.92 8.10 -28.19
N THR A 8 6.32 8.53 -27.08
CA THR A 8 5.10 7.95 -26.51
C THR A 8 5.15 6.44 -26.20
N THR A 9 6.33 5.84 -26.10
CA THR A 9 6.49 4.37 -26.00
C THR A 9 7.31 3.99 -24.77
N PHE A 10 6.63 3.72 -23.65
CA PHE A 10 7.25 3.40 -22.37
C PHE A 10 7.74 1.94 -22.33
N TYR A 11 9.03 1.74 -22.06
CA TYR A 11 9.61 0.42 -21.83
C TYR A 11 9.33 -0.06 -20.39
N LEU A 12 8.28 -0.89 -20.22
CA LEU A 12 7.90 -1.38 -18.89
C LEU A 12 8.68 -2.63 -18.47
N GLY A 13 9.09 -3.47 -19.41
CA GLY A 13 9.78 -4.73 -19.12
C GLY A 13 9.56 -5.79 -20.19
N LYS A 14 9.28 -7.03 -19.76
CA LYS A 14 9.14 -8.21 -20.61
C LYS A 14 7.89 -9.00 -20.22
N ARG A 15 7.30 -9.73 -21.17
CA ARG A 15 6.21 -10.67 -20.87
C ARG A 15 6.74 -11.79 -19.99
N TYR A 16 5.91 -12.20 -19.03
CA TYR A 16 6.19 -13.28 -18.10
C TYR A 16 5.27 -14.46 -18.42
N ASP A 17 5.85 -15.65 -18.58
CA ASP A 17 5.11 -16.88 -18.79
C ASP A 17 4.80 -17.55 -17.42
N PRO A 18 3.52 -17.66 -17.02
CA PRO A 18 3.13 -18.30 -15.77
C PRO A 18 3.29 -19.82 -15.79
N GLU A 19 3.34 -20.48 -16.95
CA GLU A 19 3.47 -21.94 -17.01
C GLU A 19 4.93 -22.38 -16.81
N SER A 20 5.89 -21.68 -17.43
CA SER A 20 7.33 -21.99 -17.27
C SER A 20 8.05 -21.22 -16.18
N HIS A 21 7.37 -20.26 -15.52
CA HIS A 21 7.94 -19.32 -14.53
C HIS A 21 9.17 -18.57 -15.05
N ARG A 22 9.08 -18.03 -16.27
CA ARG A 22 10.21 -17.39 -16.96
C ARG A 22 9.82 -16.11 -17.68
N LEU A 23 10.81 -15.23 -17.84
CA LEU A 23 10.75 -14.12 -18.79
C LEU A 23 10.80 -14.67 -20.22
N THR A 24 9.90 -14.21 -21.07
CA THR A 24 10.05 -14.38 -22.52
C THR A 24 11.01 -13.32 -23.08
N ASP A 25 11.34 -13.41 -24.37
CA ASP A 25 12.07 -12.34 -25.06
C ASP A 25 11.18 -11.19 -25.55
N ASP A 26 9.86 -11.31 -25.39
CA ASP A 26 8.91 -10.27 -25.79
C ASP A 26 8.99 -9.07 -24.85
N VAL A 27 9.48 -7.96 -25.38
CA VAL A 27 9.47 -6.67 -24.69
C VAL A 27 8.04 -6.13 -24.60
N VAL A 28 7.67 -5.65 -23.41
CA VAL A 28 6.42 -4.94 -23.18
C VAL A 28 6.69 -3.44 -23.27
N TYR A 29 6.25 -2.88 -24.39
CA TYR A 29 6.09 -1.44 -24.57
C TYR A 29 4.65 -1.04 -24.25
N TYR A 30 4.47 0.14 -23.67
CA TYR A 30 3.19 0.69 -23.26
C TYR A 30 3.02 2.11 -23.81
N ASP A 31 1.86 2.42 -24.36
CA ASP A 31 1.61 3.72 -25.00
C ASP A 31 1.34 4.80 -23.94
N SER A 32 2.12 5.88 -23.95
CA SER A 32 1.96 6.97 -22.97
C SER A 32 0.60 7.69 -23.10
N ARG A 33 -0.08 7.55 -24.25
CA ARG A 33 -1.43 8.09 -24.48
C ARG A 33 -2.51 7.34 -23.69
N ASP A 34 -2.29 6.07 -23.36
CA ASP A 34 -3.28 5.26 -22.63
C ASP A 34 -3.49 5.78 -21.20
N LEU A 35 -2.46 6.39 -20.62
CA LEU A 35 -2.52 7.10 -19.33
C LEU A 35 -3.44 8.32 -19.33
N THR A 36 -3.89 8.83 -20.49
CA THR A 36 -4.99 9.81 -20.54
C THR A 36 -6.28 9.21 -19.98
N THR A 37 -6.46 7.88 -20.04
CA THR A 37 -7.52 7.16 -19.34
C THR A 37 -7.14 6.67 -17.94
N HIS A 38 -6.01 7.12 -17.40
CA HIS A 38 -5.54 6.83 -16.04
C HIS A 38 -5.11 5.37 -15.79
N ALA A 39 -4.27 5.17 -14.78
CA ALA A 39 -3.84 3.86 -14.34
C ALA A 39 -4.02 3.64 -12.83
N VAL A 40 -4.37 2.41 -12.44
CA VAL A 40 -4.39 1.96 -11.05
C VAL A 40 -3.31 0.89 -10.85
N VAL A 41 -2.51 1.03 -9.79
CA VAL A 41 -1.46 0.06 -9.43
C VAL A 41 -1.75 -0.52 -8.05
N VAL A 42 -2.19 -1.78 -8.03
CA VAL A 42 -2.46 -2.52 -6.79
C VAL A 42 -1.36 -3.54 -6.57
N GLY A 43 -0.80 -3.57 -5.37
CA GLY A 43 0.10 -4.64 -4.97
C GLY A 43 0.63 -4.41 -3.57
N MET A 44 0.61 -5.45 -2.74
CA MET A 44 1.00 -5.30 -1.34
C MET A 44 2.51 -5.09 -1.17
N THR A 45 2.96 -4.83 0.06
CA THR A 45 4.39 -4.74 0.41
C THR A 45 5.18 -5.94 -0.11
N GLY A 46 6.28 -5.68 -0.83
CA GLY A 46 7.11 -6.73 -1.45
C GLY A 46 6.64 -7.22 -2.83
N SER A 47 5.45 -6.84 -3.32
CA SER A 47 4.99 -7.15 -4.68
C SER A 47 5.84 -6.52 -5.80
N GLY A 48 6.68 -5.53 -5.47
CA GLY A 48 7.45 -4.75 -6.44
C GLY A 48 6.77 -3.46 -6.89
N LYS A 49 5.56 -3.14 -6.40
CA LYS A 49 4.74 -1.96 -6.78
C LYS A 49 5.56 -0.68 -7.02
N THR A 50 6.37 -0.28 -6.04
CA THR A 50 7.20 0.93 -6.09
C THR A 50 8.18 0.93 -7.27
N GLY A 51 8.77 -0.22 -7.62
CA GLY A 51 9.67 -0.35 -8.77
C GLY A 51 8.97 -0.18 -10.11
N LEU A 52 7.74 -0.69 -10.24
CA LEU A 52 6.90 -0.44 -11.43
C LEU A 52 6.46 1.03 -11.51
N CYS A 53 6.05 1.63 -10.40
CA CYS A 53 5.66 3.04 -10.35
C CYS A 53 6.83 3.98 -10.73
N ILE A 54 8.03 3.71 -10.20
CA ILE A 54 9.25 4.43 -10.57
C ILE A 54 9.62 4.18 -12.03
N THR A 55 9.49 2.95 -12.54
CA THR A 55 9.66 2.63 -13.98
C THR A 55 8.73 3.47 -14.86
N LEU A 56 7.43 3.56 -14.53
CA LEU A 56 6.46 4.38 -15.28
C LEU A 56 6.84 5.87 -15.27
N LEU A 57 7.27 6.39 -14.11
CA LEU A 57 7.70 7.79 -13.99
C LEU A 57 9.02 8.05 -14.74
N GLU A 58 9.97 7.11 -14.71
CA GLU A 58 11.22 7.18 -15.48
C GLU A 58 10.98 7.26 -17.00
N GLU A 59 10.09 6.43 -17.54
CA GLU A 59 9.74 6.48 -18.97
C GLU A 59 8.99 7.78 -19.32
N ALA A 60 8.08 8.24 -18.45
CA ALA A 60 7.40 9.54 -18.64
C ALA A 60 8.39 10.71 -18.68
N ILE A 61 9.40 10.70 -17.81
CA ILE A 61 10.46 11.73 -17.79
C ILE A 61 11.28 11.71 -19.08
N LEU A 62 11.63 10.53 -19.60
CA LEU A 62 12.35 10.41 -20.88
C LEU A 62 11.53 10.94 -22.07
N ASP A 63 10.20 10.75 -22.05
CA ASP A 63 9.24 11.31 -23.03
C ASP A 63 8.90 12.79 -22.75
N ASN A 64 9.63 13.47 -21.83
CA ASN A 64 9.44 14.85 -21.38
C ASN A 64 8.01 15.16 -20.85
N ILE A 65 7.34 14.17 -20.28
CA ILE A 65 6.05 14.32 -19.59
C ILE A 65 6.31 14.68 -18.12
N PRO A 66 5.87 15.86 -17.65
CA PRO A 66 6.03 16.25 -16.25
C PRO A 66 5.06 15.54 -15.31
N ALA A 67 5.42 15.48 -14.04
CA ALA A 67 4.65 14.80 -13.02
C ALA A 67 4.58 15.57 -11.70
N ILE A 68 3.38 15.65 -11.12
CA ILE A 68 3.18 15.93 -9.70
C ILE A 68 3.00 14.58 -9.00
N VAL A 69 3.79 14.34 -7.96
CA VAL A 69 3.87 13.06 -7.25
C VAL A 69 3.50 13.32 -5.79
N ILE A 70 2.51 12.62 -5.24
CA ILE A 70 2.18 12.66 -3.82
C ILE A 70 2.79 11.41 -3.16
N ASP A 71 3.71 11.61 -2.21
CA ASP A 71 4.49 10.55 -1.58
C ASP A 71 4.36 10.59 -0.04
N PRO A 72 3.38 9.86 0.53
CA PRO A 72 3.18 9.77 1.98
C PRO A 72 4.16 8.83 2.69
N LYS A 73 4.99 8.08 1.96
CA LYS A 73 5.97 7.14 2.53
C LYS A 73 7.42 7.60 2.37
N GLY A 74 7.73 8.39 1.34
CA GLY A 74 9.09 8.78 0.96
C GLY A 74 9.76 7.79 0.00
N ASP A 75 9.02 6.84 -0.56
CA ASP A 75 9.53 5.77 -1.43
C ASP A 75 9.84 6.25 -2.87
N ILE A 76 9.09 7.23 -3.37
CA ILE A 76 9.19 7.73 -4.75
C ILE A 76 10.28 8.79 -4.88
N THR A 77 10.68 9.42 -3.77
CA THR A 77 11.89 10.27 -3.71
C THR A 77 13.18 9.56 -4.17
N ASN A 78 13.19 8.21 -4.23
CA ASN A 78 14.25 7.42 -4.84
C ASN A 78 14.49 7.75 -6.34
N LEU A 79 13.55 8.39 -7.05
CA LEU A 79 13.77 8.92 -8.41
C LEU A 79 14.98 9.86 -8.52
N LEU A 80 15.38 10.50 -7.41
CA LEU A 80 16.55 11.38 -7.38
C LEU A 80 17.87 10.61 -7.19
N LEU A 81 17.82 9.29 -6.92
CA LEU A 81 18.98 8.42 -6.76
C LEU A 81 19.35 7.74 -8.09
N SER A 82 19.45 8.52 -9.16
CA SER A 82 19.96 8.06 -10.45
C SER A 82 21.46 8.38 -10.54
N PHE A 83 22.29 7.34 -10.73
CA PHE A 83 23.75 7.47 -10.76
C PHE A 83 24.30 7.01 -12.11
N PRO A 84 24.49 7.92 -13.09
CA PRO A 84 24.77 7.52 -14.47
C PRO A 84 26.09 6.76 -14.67
N ASP A 85 27.08 7.01 -13.82
CA ASP A 85 28.39 6.33 -13.88
C ASP A 85 28.47 5.11 -12.93
N LEU A 86 27.43 4.88 -12.12
CA LEU A 86 27.28 3.73 -11.21
C LEU A 86 28.49 3.49 -10.29
N ARG A 87 29.11 4.54 -9.76
CA ARG A 87 30.33 4.42 -8.94
C ARG A 87 29.96 4.07 -7.49
N PRO A 88 30.72 3.22 -6.78
CA PRO A 88 30.42 2.84 -5.39
C PRO A 88 30.16 4.04 -4.45
N GLU A 89 30.91 5.11 -4.63
CA GLU A 89 30.84 6.33 -3.83
C GLU A 89 29.48 7.05 -3.98
N ASP A 90 28.84 6.94 -5.15
CA ASP A 90 27.53 7.53 -5.41
C ASP A 90 26.45 6.83 -4.55
N PHE A 91 26.56 5.51 -4.33
CA PHE A 91 25.65 4.71 -3.50
C PHE A 91 25.96 4.82 -2.00
N GLN A 92 27.21 5.10 -1.62
CA GLN A 92 27.73 4.93 -0.25
C GLN A 92 26.95 5.71 0.83
N GLN A 93 26.41 6.88 0.51
CA GLN A 93 25.62 7.69 1.44
C GLN A 93 24.13 7.27 1.53
N TRP A 94 23.67 6.38 0.64
CA TRP A 94 22.28 5.93 0.54
C TRP A 94 22.07 4.47 0.95
N VAL A 95 23.13 3.65 1.00
CA VAL A 95 23.01 2.28 1.51
C VAL A 95 22.66 2.26 3.00
N ASN A 96 21.86 1.27 3.40
CA ASN A 96 21.49 1.07 4.80
C ASN A 96 22.66 0.41 5.58
N VAL A 97 23.12 1.07 6.65
CA VAL A 97 24.21 0.59 7.51
C VAL A 97 23.88 -0.74 8.18
N ASP A 98 22.61 -0.99 8.54
CA ASP A 98 22.22 -2.26 9.14
C ASP A 98 22.18 -3.41 8.12
N ASP A 99 21.90 -3.12 6.84
CA ASP A 99 21.92 -4.14 5.79
C ASP A 99 23.36 -4.47 5.37
N ALA A 100 24.27 -3.48 5.34
CA ALA A 100 25.71 -3.72 5.23
C ALA A 100 26.21 -4.63 6.37
N ARG A 101 25.83 -4.32 7.63
CA ARG A 101 26.18 -5.14 8.80
C ARG A 101 25.63 -6.57 8.69
N ARG A 102 24.39 -6.74 8.22
CA ARG A 102 23.77 -8.07 7.99
C ARG A 102 24.48 -8.86 6.90
N ALA A 103 24.97 -8.20 5.86
CA ALA A 103 25.80 -8.81 4.82
C ALA A 103 27.23 -9.15 5.27
N GLY A 104 27.64 -8.73 6.48
CA GLY A 104 29.00 -8.91 6.98
C GLY A 104 30.03 -7.98 6.32
N LEU A 105 29.56 -6.89 5.69
CA LEU A 105 30.38 -5.94 4.94
C LEU A 105 30.42 -4.58 5.66
N ASP A 106 31.48 -3.80 5.41
CA ASP A 106 31.48 -2.38 5.77
C ASP A 106 30.70 -1.55 4.74
N VAL A 107 30.44 -0.28 5.07
CA VAL A 107 29.62 0.60 4.22
C VAL A 107 30.21 0.81 2.82
N PRO A 108 31.53 1.06 2.64
CA PRO A 108 32.15 1.13 1.31
C PRO A 108 32.08 -0.18 0.50
N ALA A 109 32.36 -1.33 1.10
CA ALA A 109 32.31 -2.61 0.40
C ALA A 109 30.87 -2.98 0.00
N TYR A 110 29.90 -2.74 0.88
CA TYR A 110 28.49 -2.95 0.58
C TYR A 110 28.00 -1.98 -0.52
N ALA A 111 28.45 -0.73 -0.53
CA ALA A 111 28.14 0.21 -1.61
C ALA A 111 28.70 -0.23 -2.96
N ALA A 112 29.90 -0.84 -2.98
CA ALA A 112 30.48 -1.42 -4.20
C ALA A 112 29.69 -2.63 -4.70
N ASP A 113 29.23 -3.51 -3.81
CA ASP A 113 28.38 -4.66 -4.14
C ASP A 113 27.00 -4.23 -4.67
N VAL A 114 26.38 -3.23 -4.04
CA VAL A 114 25.13 -2.62 -4.52
C VAL A 114 25.32 -1.97 -5.89
N ALA A 115 26.41 -1.23 -6.10
CA ALA A 115 26.73 -0.62 -7.40
C ALA A 115 26.92 -1.68 -8.51
N GLN A 116 27.57 -2.79 -8.20
CA GLN A 116 27.76 -3.90 -9.14
C GLN A 116 26.46 -4.67 -9.40
N THR A 117 25.62 -4.84 -8.38
CA THR A 117 24.26 -5.39 -8.50
C THR A 117 23.41 -4.52 -9.43
N TRP A 118 23.44 -3.19 -9.26
CA TRP A 118 22.71 -2.26 -10.14
C TRP A 118 23.24 -2.27 -11.57
N ARG A 119 24.57 -2.27 -11.76
CA ARG A 119 25.21 -2.38 -13.08
C ARG A 119 24.76 -3.64 -13.81
N THR A 120 24.80 -4.79 -13.14
CA THR A 120 24.39 -6.08 -13.70
C THR A 120 22.89 -6.11 -13.99
N GLY A 121 22.05 -5.59 -13.08
CA GLY A 121 20.62 -5.45 -13.26
C GLY A 121 20.26 -4.63 -14.50
N LEU A 122 20.81 -3.42 -14.63
CA LEU A 122 20.58 -2.54 -15.79
C LEU A 122 21.03 -3.19 -17.10
N GLN A 123 22.22 -3.81 -17.12
CA GLN A 123 22.76 -4.50 -18.30
C GLN A 123 21.87 -5.67 -18.76
N ASN A 124 21.33 -6.46 -17.83
CA ASN A 124 20.42 -7.58 -18.13
C ASN A 124 19.09 -7.12 -18.77
N TRP A 125 18.69 -5.86 -18.54
CA TRP A 125 17.52 -5.23 -19.17
C TRP A 125 17.89 -4.31 -20.35
N GLY A 126 19.14 -4.39 -20.86
CA GLY A 126 19.60 -3.61 -22.01
C GLY A 126 19.72 -2.10 -21.77
N ILE A 127 19.71 -1.66 -20.51
CA ILE A 127 19.79 -0.24 -20.15
C ILE A 127 21.27 0.17 -20.08
N VAL A 128 21.65 1.12 -20.93
CA VAL A 128 23.03 1.63 -21.05
C VAL A 128 23.25 2.93 -20.26
N PRO A 129 24.50 3.24 -19.83
CA PRO A 129 24.81 4.45 -19.06
C PRO A 129 24.35 5.78 -19.69
N ASP A 130 24.34 5.88 -21.02
CA ASP A 130 23.84 7.09 -21.70
C ASP A 130 22.35 7.34 -21.45
N ARG A 131 21.54 6.29 -21.31
CA ARG A 131 20.11 6.43 -20.97
C ARG A 131 19.91 6.96 -19.55
N LEU A 132 20.76 6.58 -18.60
CA LEU A 132 20.77 7.17 -17.25
C LEU A 132 21.23 8.64 -17.32
N ARG A 133 22.22 8.97 -18.16
CA ARG A 133 22.63 10.37 -18.40
C ARG A 133 21.48 11.20 -19.00
N TRP A 134 20.68 10.63 -19.90
CA TRP A 134 19.50 11.28 -20.46
C TRP A 134 18.43 11.50 -19.39
N LEU A 135 18.04 10.47 -18.65
CA LEU A 135 17.09 10.57 -17.52
C LEU A 135 17.48 11.68 -16.55
N SER A 136 18.74 11.69 -16.09
CA SER A 136 19.25 12.68 -15.13
C SER A 136 19.23 14.15 -15.62
N ARG A 137 19.03 14.37 -16.92
CA ARG A 137 19.02 15.69 -17.57
C ARG A 137 17.66 16.08 -18.17
N ALA A 138 16.75 15.11 -18.34
CA ALA A 138 15.47 15.30 -19.01
C ALA A 138 14.50 16.20 -18.21
N ALA A 139 14.43 16.02 -16.89
CA ALA A 139 13.57 16.81 -16.02
C ALA A 139 14.31 17.41 -14.80
N LYS A 140 13.74 18.46 -14.22
CA LYS A 140 14.15 18.96 -12.90
C LYS A 140 13.35 18.25 -11.79
N TYR A 141 14.05 17.69 -10.81
CA TYR A 141 13.44 16.96 -9.70
C TYR A 141 13.25 17.84 -8.47
N SER A 142 12.02 18.30 -8.24
CA SER A 142 11.48 18.91 -7.03
C SER A 142 11.19 17.90 -5.89
N ILE A 143 11.70 18.07 -4.66
CA ILE A 143 11.04 17.51 -3.46
C ILE A 143 10.55 18.67 -2.58
N PHE A 144 9.23 18.77 -2.47
CA PHE A 144 8.53 19.72 -1.60
C PHE A 144 8.16 19.08 -0.28
N THR A 145 8.32 19.81 0.81
CA THR A 145 7.92 19.40 2.16
C THR A 145 6.98 20.46 2.75
N PRO A 146 5.66 20.36 2.53
CA PRO A 146 4.70 21.26 3.16
C PRO A 146 4.87 21.21 4.69
N GLY A 147 4.84 22.36 5.36
CA GLY A 147 5.03 22.41 6.80
C GLY A 147 6.46 22.10 7.31
N SER A 148 7.48 22.06 6.45
CA SER A 148 8.88 21.86 6.85
C SER A 148 9.87 22.47 5.87
N ASP A 149 11.02 22.91 6.38
CA ASP A 149 12.19 23.37 5.63
C ASP A 149 13.12 22.23 5.14
N SER A 150 12.78 20.97 5.45
CA SER A 150 13.58 19.79 5.11
C SER A 150 13.85 19.66 3.61
N GLY A 151 12.84 19.82 2.76
CA GLY A 151 12.96 19.91 1.30
C GLY A 151 12.85 21.35 0.82
N LEU A 152 12.09 21.57 -0.25
CA LEU A 152 11.62 22.90 -0.65
C LEU A 152 10.30 23.24 0.07
N PRO A 153 10.18 24.42 0.69
CA PRO A 153 8.91 24.86 1.27
C PRO A 153 7.91 25.26 0.18
N ILE A 154 6.63 24.96 0.40
CA ILE A 154 5.52 25.32 -0.49
C ILE A 154 4.52 26.23 0.26
N SER A 155 4.18 27.36 -0.34
CA SER A 155 3.25 28.35 0.23
C SER A 155 1.81 28.07 -0.20
N ILE A 156 0.92 27.90 0.78
CA ILE A 156 -0.52 27.71 0.55
C ILE A 156 -1.27 29.01 0.22
N LEU A 157 -0.64 30.18 0.42
CA LEU A 157 -1.28 31.49 0.29
C LEU A 157 -1.81 31.77 -1.12
N ALA A 158 -1.15 31.23 -2.16
CA ALA A 158 -1.59 31.39 -3.55
C ALA A 158 -2.97 30.76 -3.80
N SER A 159 -3.32 29.69 -3.08
CA SER A 159 -4.57 28.95 -3.26
C SER A 159 -5.81 29.69 -2.71
N LEU A 160 -5.60 30.70 -1.84
CA LEU A 160 -6.66 31.51 -1.23
C LEU A 160 -7.02 32.77 -2.05
N ARG A 161 -6.17 33.10 -3.03
CA ARG A 161 -6.30 34.28 -3.90
C ARG A 161 -7.49 34.16 -4.85
N SER A 162 -7.99 35.31 -5.28
CA SER A 162 -9.04 35.40 -6.27
C SER A 162 -8.57 34.79 -7.60
N PRO A 163 -9.40 33.97 -8.28
CA PRO A 163 -9.10 33.41 -9.59
C PRO A 163 -8.75 34.50 -10.62
N ARG A 164 -7.60 34.36 -11.29
CA ARG A 164 -7.11 35.33 -12.30
C ARG A 164 -8.05 35.49 -13.50
N GLU A 165 -8.85 34.47 -13.79
CA GLU A 165 -9.85 34.46 -14.87
C GLU A 165 -11.10 35.28 -14.52
N GLY A 166 -11.19 35.79 -13.29
CA GLY A 166 -12.32 36.56 -12.79
C GLY A 166 -13.52 35.70 -12.39
N TRP A 167 -14.56 36.38 -11.92
CA TRP A 167 -15.80 35.75 -11.47
C TRP A 167 -16.77 35.45 -12.62
N VAL A 168 -16.95 36.42 -13.52
CA VAL A 168 -17.98 36.41 -14.57
C VAL A 168 -17.70 35.33 -15.60
N GLY A 169 -18.68 34.44 -15.83
CA GLY A 169 -18.55 33.29 -16.72
C GLY A 169 -17.85 32.06 -16.12
N ASN A 170 -17.34 32.17 -14.89
CA ASN A 170 -16.64 31.11 -14.16
C ASN A 170 -17.31 30.80 -12.81
N GLU A 171 -18.55 31.25 -12.59
CA GLU A 171 -19.20 31.28 -11.27
C GLU A 171 -19.34 29.88 -10.65
N GLU A 172 -19.70 28.87 -11.43
CA GLU A 172 -19.83 27.49 -10.97
C GLU A 172 -18.47 26.89 -10.59
N ALA A 173 -17.47 27.02 -11.47
CA ALA A 173 -16.11 26.52 -11.24
C ALA A 173 -15.45 27.18 -10.02
N ASN A 174 -15.68 28.49 -9.83
CA ASN A 174 -15.20 29.25 -8.69
C ASN A 174 -15.88 28.82 -7.39
N ARG A 175 -17.20 28.63 -7.38
CA ARG A 175 -17.93 28.09 -6.21
C ARG A 175 -17.50 26.68 -5.84
N GLU A 176 -17.23 25.81 -6.83
CA GLU A 176 -16.67 24.49 -6.57
C GLU A 176 -15.30 24.58 -5.88
N LYS A 177 -14.39 25.44 -6.39
CA LYS A 177 -13.08 25.66 -5.79
C LYS A 177 -13.19 26.20 -4.37
N ILE A 178 -14.09 27.16 -4.13
CA ILE A 178 -14.39 27.68 -2.78
C ILE A 178 -14.81 26.56 -1.86
N ASN A 179 -15.79 25.73 -2.27
CA ASN A 179 -16.27 24.62 -1.45
C ASN A 179 -15.13 23.67 -1.05
N GLY A 180 -14.26 23.29 -1.99
CA GLY A 180 -13.10 22.44 -1.72
C GLY A 180 -12.07 23.06 -0.76
N VAL A 181 -11.68 24.31 -1.00
CA VAL A 181 -10.74 25.07 -0.14
C VAL A 181 -11.29 25.23 1.28
N VAL A 182 -12.58 25.57 1.41
CA VAL A 182 -13.23 25.78 2.72
C VAL A 182 -13.40 24.47 3.48
N THR A 183 -13.80 23.38 2.81
CA THR A 183 -13.85 22.06 3.46
C THR A 183 -12.48 21.59 3.92
N ALA A 184 -11.43 21.80 3.13
CA ALA A 184 -10.06 21.49 3.52
C ALA A 184 -9.61 22.31 4.75
N LEU A 185 -9.85 23.62 4.74
CA LEU A 185 -9.50 24.55 5.82
C LEU A 185 -10.26 24.25 7.13
N LEU A 186 -11.53 23.82 7.05
CA LEU A 186 -12.30 23.40 8.22
C LEU A 186 -11.89 22.00 8.73
N ALA A 187 -11.52 21.07 7.83
CA ALA A 187 -10.96 19.78 8.22
C ALA A 187 -9.61 19.94 8.96
N LEU A 188 -8.80 20.95 8.61
CA LEU A 188 -7.54 21.25 9.28
C LEU A 188 -7.74 21.62 10.77
N ILE A 189 -8.81 22.34 11.12
CA ILE A 189 -9.19 22.62 12.53
C ILE A 189 -10.00 21.48 13.18
N GLY A 190 -9.96 20.27 12.61
CA GLY A 190 -10.65 19.09 13.14
C GLY A 190 -12.17 19.09 12.96
N LYS A 191 -12.74 20.01 12.17
CA LYS A 191 -14.17 20.02 11.84
C LYS A 191 -14.43 19.25 10.54
N ASN A 192 -15.00 18.05 10.66
CA ASN A 192 -15.57 17.36 9.51
C ASN A 192 -16.93 17.99 9.16
N VAL A 193 -16.99 18.74 8.06
CA VAL A 193 -18.17 19.52 7.63
C VAL A 193 -18.71 19.06 6.28
N GLU A 194 -20.02 18.99 6.16
CA GLU A 194 -20.73 18.80 4.90
C GLU A 194 -20.91 20.16 4.18
N PRO A 195 -20.42 20.31 2.93
CA PRO A 195 -20.60 21.54 2.16
C PRO A 195 -22.07 21.94 2.04
N VAL A 196 -22.35 23.25 2.06
CA VAL A 196 -23.71 23.84 1.92
C VAL A 196 -24.67 23.54 3.09
N LYS A 197 -24.41 22.52 3.91
CA LYS A 197 -25.26 22.08 5.03
C LYS A 197 -24.83 22.69 6.37
N ASP A 198 -23.54 22.64 6.68
CA ASP A 198 -23.03 23.08 7.98
C ASP A 198 -22.75 24.58 8.01
N ARG A 199 -23.13 25.24 9.13
CA ARG A 199 -23.16 26.71 9.24
C ARG A 199 -21.78 27.33 9.13
N GLU A 200 -20.78 26.67 9.71
CA GLU A 200 -19.38 27.05 9.60
C GLU A 200 -18.88 27.04 8.15
N HIS A 201 -19.24 26.01 7.37
CA HIS A 201 -18.86 25.91 5.96
C HIS A 201 -19.52 27.02 5.14
N VAL A 202 -20.83 27.19 5.30
CA VAL A 202 -21.62 28.17 4.55
C VAL A 202 -21.14 29.60 4.79
N ILE A 203 -20.83 29.99 6.04
CA ILE A 203 -20.31 31.35 6.32
C ILE A 203 -18.95 31.58 5.67
N VAL A 204 -18.01 30.65 5.82
CA VAL A 204 -16.67 30.81 5.25
C VAL A 204 -16.72 30.80 3.72
N ALA A 205 -17.54 29.94 3.12
CA ALA A 205 -17.76 29.92 1.67
C ALA A 205 -18.36 31.24 1.13
N ASN A 206 -19.31 31.85 1.84
CA ASN A 206 -19.87 33.16 1.46
C ASN A 206 -18.85 34.31 1.61
N ILE A 207 -17.92 34.22 2.57
CA ILE A 207 -16.79 35.18 2.70
C ILE A 207 -15.86 35.10 1.47
N PHE A 208 -15.48 33.88 1.06
CA PHE A 208 -14.72 33.67 -0.16
C PHE A 208 -15.45 34.17 -1.41
N GLU A 209 -16.73 33.81 -1.58
CA GLU A 209 -17.54 34.25 -2.73
C GLU A 209 -17.67 35.78 -2.77
N TYR A 210 -17.94 36.42 -1.63
CA TYR A 210 -18.00 37.88 -1.53
C TYR A 210 -16.71 38.57 -1.99
N ALA A 211 -15.56 38.06 -1.56
CA ALA A 211 -14.25 38.63 -1.90
C ALA A 211 -13.90 38.37 -3.37
N TRP A 212 -14.05 37.13 -3.84
CA TRP A 212 -13.67 36.73 -5.20
C TRP A 212 -14.59 37.35 -6.27
N GLN A 213 -15.88 37.57 -5.99
CA GLN A 213 -16.78 38.37 -6.84
C GLN A 213 -16.26 39.80 -7.11
N ARG A 214 -15.46 40.34 -6.18
CA ARG A 214 -14.90 41.70 -6.25
C ARG A 214 -13.44 41.73 -6.70
N GLY A 215 -12.86 40.57 -7.06
CA GLY A 215 -11.44 40.44 -7.37
C GLY A 215 -10.50 40.67 -6.18
N ILE A 216 -11.01 40.50 -4.95
CA ILE A 216 -10.24 40.70 -3.71
C ILE A 216 -9.58 39.38 -3.31
N ASP A 217 -8.25 39.41 -3.17
CA ASP A 217 -7.47 38.32 -2.57
C ASP A 217 -7.73 38.27 -1.06
N LEU A 218 -7.98 37.06 -0.53
CA LEU A 218 -8.10 36.84 0.91
C LEU A 218 -6.80 36.31 1.50
N THR A 219 -6.33 36.93 2.58
CA THR A 219 -5.37 36.29 3.49
C THR A 219 -6.10 35.47 4.55
N LEU A 220 -5.36 34.61 5.26
CA LEU A 220 -5.90 33.88 6.41
C LEU A 220 -6.33 34.81 7.55
N GLN A 221 -5.66 35.96 7.72
CA GLN A 221 -6.05 36.99 8.67
C GLN A 221 -7.40 37.61 8.30
N ASP A 222 -7.61 37.89 7.01
CA ASP A 222 -8.90 38.40 6.51
C ASP A 222 -10.02 37.40 6.77
N ILE A 223 -9.78 36.10 6.55
CA ILE A 223 -10.75 35.04 6.82
C ILE A 223 -11.12 34.98 8.31
N ILE A 224 -10.15 35.02 9.23
CA ILE A 224 -10.43 35.05 10.69
C ILE A 224 -11.31 36.26 11.06
N LEU A 225 -10.90 37.46 10.61
CA LEU A 225 -11.59 38.71 10.96
C LEU A 225 -12.99 38.77 10.34
N GLN A 226 -13.14 38.32 9.10
CA GLN A 226 -14.43 38.29 8.40
C GLN A 226 -15.34 37.16 8.91
N VAL A 227 -14.81 36.06 9.45
CA VAL A 227 -15.65 35.08 10.17
C VAL A 227 -16.27 35.71 11.41
N GLN A 228 -15.51 36.50 12.18
CA GLN A 228 -16.04 37.22 13.34
C GLN A 228 -17.08 38.27 12.90
N LYS A 229 -16.75 39.08 11.89
CA LYS A 229 -17.57 40.17 11.34
C LYS A 229 -17.68 40.08 9.81
N PRO A 230 -18.65 39.30 9.28
CA PRO A 230 -18.77 39.12 7.83
C PRO A 230 -19.07 40.42 7.09
N PRO A 231 -18.61 40.59 5.84
CA PRO A 231 -18.78 41.83 5.07
C PRO A 231 -20.17 41.98 4.42
N PHE A 232 -21.18 41.30 4.97
CA PHE A 232 -22.57 41.28 4.54
C PHE A 232 -23.49 41.15 5.77
N ASP A 233 -24.72 41.66 5.71
CA ASP A 233 -25.63 41.70 6.88
C ASP A 233 -26.58 40.49 6.97
N LYS A 234 -26.74 39.75 5.87
CA LYS A 234 -27.69 38.64 5.72
C LYS A 234 -27.07 37.47 4.95
N LEU A 235 -27.47 36.25 5.31
CA LEU A 235 -27.14 35.03 4.58
C LEU A 235 -28.44 34.36 4.12
N GLY A 236 -28.67 34.38 2.80
CA GLY A 236 -29.98 34.08 2.23
C GLY A 236 -31.01 35.12 2.69
N VAL A 237 -32.10 34.67 3.33
CA VAL A 237 -33.17 35.54 3.84
C VAL A 237 -32.93 36.02 5.28
N PHE A 238 -32.05 35.37 6.05
CA PHE A 238 -31.87 35.60 7.48
C PHE A 238 -30.73 36.59 7.77
N PRO A 239 -30.86 37.47 8.78
CA PRO A 239 -29.73 38.18 9.38
C PRO A 239 -28.63 37.21 9.86
N ILE A 240 -27.36 37.60 9.78
CA ILE A 240 -26.26 36.71 10.17
C ILE A 240 -26.35 36.28 11.63
N ASP A 241 -26.74 37.17 12.55
CA ASP A 241 -26.85 36.84 13.98
C ASP A 241 -27.95 35.79 14.27
N GLU A 242 -28.99 35.71 13.43
CA GLU A 242 -29.99 34.63 13.50
C GLU A 242 -29.45 33.31 12.92
N TYR A 243 -28.68 33.39 11.84
CA TYR A 243 -28.08 32.21 11.20
C TYR A 243 -26.97 31.58 12.08
N MET A 244 -26.02 32.38 12.55
CA MET A 244 -24.93 31.97 13.43
C MET A 244 -24.61 33.13 14.40
N PRO A 245 -24.99 33.05 15.68
CA PRO A 245 -24.79 34.13 16.66
C PRO A 245 -23.32 34.56 16.79
N GLU A 246 -23.07 35.83 17.14
CA GLU A 246 -21.71 36.39 17.27
C GLU A 246 -20.79 35.54 18.15
N LYS A 247 -21.29 34.99 19.27
CA LYS A 247 -20.53 34.08 20.14
C LYS A 247 -20.04 32.81 19.43
N ALA A 248 -20.83 32.27 18.51
CA ALA A 248 -20.46 31.10 17.72
C ALA A 248 -19.47 31.49 16.61
N ARG A 249 -19.67 32.63 15.94
CA ARG A 249 -18.70 33.19 14.97
C ARG A 249 -17.34 33.45 15.60
N PHE A 250 -17.33 34.06 16.79
CA PHE A 250 -16.10 34.30 17.57
C PHE A 250 -15.39 32.98 17.94
N LYS A 251 -16.15 31.94 18.33
CA LYS A 251 -15.57 30.61 18.59
C LYS A 251 -14.87 30.05 17.33
N LEU A 252 -15.53 30.10 16.17
CA LEU A 252 -14.94 29.64 14.91
C LEU A 252 -13.69 30.46 14.52
N ALA A 253 -13.74 31.79 14.70
CA ALA A 253 -12.58 32.66 14.46
C ALA A 253 -11.39 32.30 15.38
N MET A 254 -11.64 31.96 16.64
CA MET A 254 -10.60 31.49 17.57
C MET A 254 -10.06 30.09 17.23
N GLU A 255 -10.92 29.17 16.76
CA GLU A 255 -10.52 27.84 16.27
C GLU A 255 -9.66 27.93 15.00
N LEU A 256 -9.95 28.88 14.10
CA LEU A 256 -9.09 29.18 12.95
C LEU A 256 -7.76 29.85 13.36
N ASN A 257 -7.82 30.80 14.29
CA ASN A 257 -6.66 31.54 14.76
C ASN A 257 -5.65 30.66 15.50
N SER A 258 -6.08 29.64 16.26
CA SER A 258 -5.16 28.77 17.01
C SER A 258 -4.18 28.01 16.11
N ILE A 259 -4.61 27.55 14.93
CA ILE A 259 -3.73 26.90 13.95
C ILE A 259 -2.77 27.91 13.31
N ILE A 260 -3.24 29.11 12.98
CA ILE A 260 -2.39 30.13 12.33
C ILE A 260 -1.35 30.71 13.30
N ALA A 261 -1.70 30.80 14.58
CA ALA A 261 -0.79 31.16 15.67
C ALA A 261 0.21 30.05 16.03
N ALA A 262 -0.01 28.81 15.59
CA ALA A 262 0.93 27.71 15.84
C ALA A 262 2.26 27.96 15.09
N PRO A 263 3.43 27.89 15.76
CA PRO A 263 4.72 28.10 15.11
C PRO A 263 4.99 27.17 13.92
N SER A 264 4.47 25.94 13.96
CA SER A 264 4.51 24.99 12.85
C SER A 264 3.86 25.53 11.57
N PHE A 265 2.76 26.27 11.70
CA PHE A 265 1.98 26.74 10.55
C PHE A 265 2.65 27.89 9.79
N GLN A 266 3.57 28.63 10.42
CA GLN A 266 4.34 29.69 9.74
C GLN A 266 5.12 29.18 8.52
N SER A 267 5.62 27.93 8.59
CA SER A 267 6.34 27.28 7.49
C SER A 267 5.47 26.97 6.26
N TRP A 268 4.14 26.97 6.40
CA TRP A 268 3.18 26.77 5.30
C TRP A 268 2.86 28.07 4.54
N LEU A 269 3.20 29.23 5.12
CA LEU A 269 2.96 30.54 4.51
C LEU A 269 4.14 30.94 3.60
N GLN A 270 5.31 30.38 3.86
CA GLN A 270 6.56 30.66 3.15
C GLN A 270 6.81 29.63 2.03
N GLY A 271 7.63 30.00 1.04
CA GLY A 271 8.09 29.10 -0.01
C GLY A 271 7.51 29.35 -1.40
N GLU A 272 7.68 28.38 -2.29
CA GLU A 272 7.21 28.46 -3.68
C GLU A 272 5.67 28.40 -3.67
N PRO A 273 4.95 29.29 -4.37
CA PRO A 273 3.48 29.24 -4.40
C PRO A 273 3.00 27.94 -5.07
N MET A 274 1.88 27.39 -4.59
CA MET A 274 1.23 26.23 -5.21
C MET A 274 0.58 26.58 -6.56
N ASP A 275 1.42 26.75 -7.57
CA ASP A 275 1.04 27.07 -8.96
C ASP A 275 1.37 25.86 -9.86
N ILE A 276 0.33 25.22 -10.39
CA ILE A 276 0.46 23.96 -11.14
C ILE A 276 1.36 24.07 -12.39
N PRO A 277 1.29 25.13 -13.22
CA PRO A 277 2.25 25.35 -14.29
C PRO A 277 3.71 25.31 -13.82
N ASN A 278 4.08 26.05 -12.77
CA ASN A 278 5.46 26.08 -12.26
C ASN A 278 5.88 24.75 -11.59
N LEU A 279 4.93 23.99 -11.04
CA LEU A 279 5.18 22.66 -10.48
C LEU A 279 5.38 21.59 -11.56
N LEU A 280 4.82 21.77 -12.76
CA LEU A 280 4.98 20.84 -13.88
C LEU A 280 6.09 21.25 -14.87
N TYR A 281 6.33 22.54 -15.07
CA TYR A 281 7.25 23.03 -16.10
C TYR A 281 8.27 24.01 -15.54
N GLN A 282 9.48 23.96 -16.06
CA GLN A 282 10.49 25.00 -15.88
C GLN A 282 10.16 26.22 -16.77
N PRO A 283 10.68 27.42 -16.47
CA PRO A 283 10.46 28.61 -17.31
C PRO A 283 10.94 28.49 -18.76
N ASP A 284 11.80 27.52 -19.05
CA ASP A 284 12.28 27.18 -20.40
C ASP A 284 11.45 26.09 -21.11
N GLY A 285 10.35 25.65 -20.50
CA GLY A 285 9.43 24.64 -21.03
C GLY A 285 9.83 23.18 -20.77
N ARG A 286 10.98 22.91 -20.14
CA ARG A 286 11.38 21.53 -19.79
C ARG A 286 10.54 20.98 -18.65
N ALA A 287 10.31 19.66 -18.66
CA ALA A 287 9.56 18.98 -17.61
C ALA A 287 10.16 19.16 -16.21
N ARG A 288 9.27 19.17 -15.21
CA ARG A 288 9.58 19.08 -13.78
C ARG A 288 8.84 17.88 -13.18
N VAL A 289 9.51 17.21 -12.24
CA VAL A 289 8.91 16.18 -11.39
C VAL A 289 8.84 16.76 -9.98
N SER A 290 7.64 17.06 -9.51
CA SER A 290 7.41 17.71 -8.22
C SER A 290 6.83 16.72 -7.21
N ILE A 291 7.70 16.21 -6.34
CA ILE A 291 7.38 15.22 -5.30
C ILE A 291 6.98 15.94 -4.02
N PHE A 292 5.72 15.82 -3.62
CA PHE A 292 5.19 16.24 -2.33
C PHE A 292 5.44 15.14 -1.30
N TYR A 293 6.54 15.28 -0.55
CA TYR A 293 6.86 14.43 0.58
C TYR A 293 6.00 14.86 1.79
N ILE A 294 5.08 13.99 2.22
CA ILE A 294 4.10 14.30 3.28
C ILE A 294 4.13 13.33 4.46
N ALA A 295 5.16 12.48 4.56
CA ALA A 295 5.29 11.48 5.61
C ALA A 295 5.35 12.08 7.03
N HIS A 296 5.85 13.30 7.20
CA HIS A 296 5.94 14.00 8.49
C HIS A 296 4.66 14.73 8.91
N LEU A 297 3.67 14.84 8.04
CA LEU A 297 2.40 15.53 8.32
C LEU A 297 1.42 14.63 9.07
N SER A 298 0.59 15.24 9.91
CA SER A 298 -0.60 14.59 10.51
C SER A 298 -1.66 14.28 9.46
N GLU A 299 -2.65 13.43 9.77
CA GLU A 299 -3.71 13.05 8.83
C GLU A 299 -4.51 14.28 8.33
N ALA A 300 -4.87 15.20 9.23
CA ALA A 300 -5.58 16.43 8.87
C ALA A 300 -4.75 17.32 7.92
N GLU A 301 -3.45 17.49 8.19
CA GLU A 301 -2.54 18.24 7.31
C GLU A 301 -2.33 17.57 5.95
N ARG A 302 -2.28 16.22 5.90
CA ARG A 302 -2.22 15.46 4.64
C ARG A 302 -3.49 15.65 3.81
N LEU A 303 -4.67 15.48 4.42
CA LEU A 303 -5.94 15.72 3.75
C LEU A 303 -6.04 17.16 3.24
N PHE A 304 -5.63 18.14 4.06
CA PHE A 304 -5.60 19.55 3.68
C PHE A 304 -4.72 19.81 2.44
N ILE A 305 -3.44 19.42 2.47
CA ILE A 305 -2.52 19.70 1.35
C ILE A 305 -2.89 18.95 0.08
N ILE A 306 -3.36 17.70 0.19
CA ILE A 306 -3.79 16.90 -0.97
C ILE A 306 -5.03 17.55 -1.60
N THR A 307 -6.05 17.91 -0.82
CA THR A 307 -7.24 18.59 -1.36
C THR A 307 -6.89 19.92 -2.04
N LEU A 308 -5.99 20.71 -1.44
CA LEU A 308 -5.53 21.97 -2.02
C LEU A 308 -4.82 21.78 -3.36
N LEU A 309 -3.97 20.75 -3.46
CA LEU A 309 -3.26 20.38 -4.67
C LEU A 309 -4.22 19.90 -5.78
N LEU A 310 -5.21 19.09 -5.42
CA LEU A 310 -6.23 18.58 -6.35
C LEU A 310 -7.14 19.68 -6.90
N GLU A 311 -7.58 20.63 -6.05
CA GLU A 311 -8.42 21.76 -6.49
C GLU A 311 -7.64 22.75 -7.38
N ASN A 312 -6.35 22.99 -7.09
CA ASN A 312 -5.50 23.76 -8.01
C ASN A 312 -5.24 23.00 -9.33
N MET A 313 -5.07 21.67 -9.29
CA MET A 313 -4.93 20.83 -10.49
C MET A 313 -6.20 20.92 -11.37
N LEU A 314 -7.39 20.84 -10.77
CA LEU A 314 -8.68 21.04 -11.45
C LEU A 314 -8.82 22.45 -12.04
N GLY A 315 -8.42 23.48 -11.30
CA GLY A 315 -8.41 24.86 -11.78
C GLY A 315 -7.53 25.02 -13.01
N TRP A 316 -6.28 24.57 -12.94
CA TRP A 316 -5.35 24.60 -14.08
C TRP A 316 -5.86 23.79 -15.27
N MET A 317 -6.36 22.57 -15.04
CA MET A 317 -6.89 21.68 -16.08
C MET A 317 -7.98 22.35 -16.93
N ARG A 318 -8.87 23.14 -16.30
CA ARG A 318 -9.95 23.87 -17.00
C ARG A 318 -9.46 24.96 -17.95
N THR A 319 -8.26 25.50 -17.72
CA THR A 319 -7.63 26.51 -18.60
C THR A 319 -7.07 25.90 -19.90
N LEU A 320 -6.98 24.58 -19.99
CA LEU A 320 -6.33 23.86 -21.07
C LEU A 320 -7.27 23.62 -22.26
N SER A 321 -6.73 23.67 -23.47
CA SER A 321 -7.40 23.12 -24.65
C SER A 321 -7.46 21.59 -24.57
N GLY A 322 -8.51 20.98 -25.15
CA GLY A 322 -8.62 19.53 -25.22
C GLY A 322 -7.51 18.88 -26.06
N THR A 323 -7.18 17.62 -25.76
CA THR A 323 -6.08 16.89 -26.42
C THR A 323 -6.27 15.37 -26.29
N THR A 324 -5.72 14.61 -27.24
CA THR A 324 -5.60 13.14 -27.19
C THR A 324 -4.23 12.67 -26.71
N SER A 325 -3.24 13.57 -26.64
CA SER A 325 -1.90 13.28 -26.12
C SER A 325 -1.80 13.61 -24.64
N LEU A 326 -1.02 12.81 -23.90
CA LEU A 326 -0.69 13.05 -22.50
C LEU A 326 0.19 14.30 -22.36
N ARG A 327 -0.17 15.19 -21.42
CA ARG A 327 0.52 16.46 -21.13
C ARG A 327 1.13 16.52 -19.74
N ALA A 328 0.59 15.78 -18.78
CA ALA A 328 1.05 15.78 -17.40
C ALA A 328 0.51 14.56 -16.65
N LEU A 329 1.25 14.12 -15.63
CA LEU A 329 0.83 13.08 -14.70
C LEU A 329 0.56 13.65 -13.30
N LEU A 330 -0.54 13.22 -12.69
CA LEU A 330 -0.74 13.26 -11.24
C LEU A 330 -0.59 11.83 -10.70
N TYR A 331 0.52 11.57 -10.04
CA TYR A 331 0.80 10.30 -9.38
C TYR A 331 0.50 10.42 -7.88
N ILE A 332 -0.14 9.41 -7.28
CA ILE A 332 -0.39 9.34 -5.84
C ILE A 332 0.02 7.95 -5.35
N ASP A 333 1.01 7.89 -4.43
CA ASP A 333 1.28 6.66 -3.69
C ASP A 333 0.38 6.53 -2.46
N GLU A 334 0.00 5.30 -2.15
CA GLU A 334 -0.90 4.90 -1.07
C GLU A 334 -2.22 5.69 -1.03
N MET A 335 -3.15 5.33 -1.92
CA MET A 335 -4.51 5.87 -1.98
C MET A 335 -5.40 5.60 -0.73
N PHE A 336 -4.96 4.75 0.19
CA PHE A 336 -5.71 4.40 1.40
C PHE A 336 -6.04 5.67 2.22
N GLY A 337 -7.29 5.75 2.70
CA GLY A 337 -7.80 6.93 3.42
C GLY A 337 -8.21 8.11 2.53
N TYR A 338 -7.60 8.29 1.34
CA TYR A 338 -7.89 9.43 0.45
C TYR A 338 -9.05 9.18 -0.52
N PHE A 339 -9.33 7.92 -0.87
CA PHE A 339 -10.43 7.54 -1.78
C PHE A 339 -11.24 6.32 -1.29
N PRO A 340 -11.76 6.34 -0.05
CA PRO A 340 -12.47 5.21 0.54
C PRO A 340 -13.90 5.05 -0.01
N PRO A 341 -14.49 3.85 0.08
CA PRO A 341 -15.90 3.65 -0.28
C PRO A 341 -16.87 4.37 0.67
N TYR A 342 -18.09 4.65 0.19
CA TYR A 342 -19.18 5.20 1.01
C TYR A 342 -19.47 4.30 2.24
N PRO A 343 -19.73 4.85 3.45
CA PRO A 343 -20.06 6.25 3.76
C PRO A 343 -18.87 7.19 4.02
N LYS A 344 -17.62 6.71 4.02
CA LYS A 344 -16.45 7.59 4.22
C LYS A 344 -16.34 8.56 3.02
N ASN A 345 -16.24 9.85 3.30
CA ASN A 345 -16.18 10.91 2.29
C ASN A 345 -15.19 12.02 2.70
N PRO A 346 -13.87 11.76 2.66
CA PRO A 346 -12.85 12.76 3.00
C PRO A 346 -12.84 13.91 1.97
N PRO A 347 -12.30 15.09 2.32
CA PRO A 347 -12.24 16.26 1.43
C PRO A 347 -11.53 15.99 0.09
N THR A 348 -10.64 15.00 0.04
CA THR A 348 -9.90 14.56 -1.16
C THR A 348 -10.76 13.81 -2.17
N LYS A 349 -11.86 13.18 -1.74
CA LYS A 349 -12.61 12.22 -2.57
C LYS A 349 -13.31 12.87 -3.76
N LEU A 350 -14.04 13.97 -3.53
CA LEU A 350 -14.79 14.65 -4.59
C LEU A 350 -13.88 15.24 -5.69
N PRO A 351 -12.77 15.94 -5.37
CA PRO A 351 -11.80 16.39 -6.38
C PRO A 351 -11.18 15.24 -7.18
N LEU A 352 -10.81 14.12 -6.53
CA LEU A 352 -10.33 12.93 -7.22
C LEU A 352 -11.38 12.35 -8.19
N MET A 353 -12.65 12.27 -7.77
CA MET A 353 -13.74 11.82 -8.65
C MET A 353 -13.96 12.74 -9.86
N ARG A 354 -13.75 14.05 -9.72
CA ARG A 354 -13.82 15.00 -10.85
C ARG A 354 -12.66 14.77 -11.82
N LEU A 355 -11.42 14.68 -11.31
CA LEU A 355 -10.24 14.42 -12.13
C LEU A 355 -10.38 13.10 -12.91
N LEU A 356 -10.71 11.99 -12.23
CA LEU A 356 -10.92 10.68 -12.86
C LEU A 356 -12.01 10.62 -13.94
N LYS A 357 -12.90 11.62 -14.01
CA LYS A 357 -13.95 11.72 -15.04
C LYS A 357 -13.63 12.71 -16.16
N GLN A 358 -12.84 13.76 -15.87
CA GLN A 358 -12.67 14.92 -16.76
C GLN A 358 -11.24 15.06 -17.29
N ALA A 359 -10.23 14.67 -16.53
CA ALA A 359 -8.81 14.91 -16.83
C ALA A 359 -8.34 14.29 -18.16
N ARG A 360 -8.95 13.17 -18.54
CA ARG A 360 -8.88 12.53 -19.87
C ARG A 360 -8.96 13.53 -21.03
N ALA A 361 -9.93 14.44 -21.01
CA ALA A 361 -10.19 15.35 -22.14
C ALA A 361 -9.07 16.39 -22.33
N PHE A 362 -8.30 16.67 -21.28
CA PHE A 362 -7.27 17.69 -21.22
C PHE A 362 -5.84 17.11 -21.25
N GLY A 363 -5.71 15.79 -21.43
CA GLY A 363 -4.42 15.10 -21.45
C GLY A 363 -3.75 15.01 -20.08
N VAL A 364 -4.51 15.04 -18.99
CA VAL A 364 -3.98 14.87 -17.63
C VAL A 364 -4.23 13.44 -17.18
N GLY A 365 -3.15 12.67 -17.04
CA GLY A 365 -3.20 11.28 -16.59
C GLY A 365 -3.09 11.17 -15.07
N LEU A 366 -3.80 10.22 -14.47
CA LEU A 366 -3.69 9.90 -13.05
C LEU A 366 -3.06 8.51 -12.90
N ILE A 367 -2.09 8.36 -12.00
CA ILE A 367 -1.53 7.06 -11.61
C ILE A 367 -1.76 6.88 -10.12
N LEU A 368 -2.68 5.97 -9.76
CA LEU A 368 -3.16 5.80 -8.40
C LEU A 368 -2.67 4.47 -7.84
N ALA A 369 -1.72 4.51 -6.90
CA ALA A 369 -1.07 3.32 -6.36
C ALA A 369 -1.54 3.02 -4.92
N THR A 370 -1.67 1.74 -4.56
CA THR A 370 -2.07 1.31 -3.21
C THR A 370 -1.39 0.01 -2.78
N GLN A 371 -1.09 -0.13 -1.49
CA GLN A 371 -0.76 -1.43 -0.89
C GLN A 371 -1.97 -2.05 -0.17
N ASN A 372 -3.02 -1.26 0.07
CA ASN A 372 -4.24 -1.67 0.79
C ASN A 372 -5.47 -1.59 -0.16
N PRO A 373 -5.75 -2.62 -0.97
CA PRO A 373 -6.87 -2.59 -1.91
C PRO A 373 -8.25 -2.77 -1.26
N GLY A 374 -8.36 -3.33 -0.06
CA GLY A 374 -9.66 -3.62 0.56
C GLY A 374 -10.59 -2.41 0.76
N ASP A 375 -10.03 -1.22 0.96
CA ASP A 375 -10.73 -0.01 1.43
C ASP A 375 -10.73 1.13 0.37
N LEU A 376 -10.87 0.79 -0.92
CA LEU A 376 -10.95 1.74 -2.03
C LEU A 376 -12.32 1.79 -2.73
N ASP A 377 -12.70 2.96 -3.24
CA ASP A 377 -13.92 3.13 -4.05
C ASP A 377 -13.70 2.70 -5.51
N TYR A 378 -13.78 1.39 -5.76
CA TYR A 378 -13.66 0.80 -7.10
C TYR A 378 -14.64 1.36 -8.13
N LYS A 379 -15.82 1.86 -7.71
CA LYS A 379 -16.80 2.49 -8.63
C LYS A 379 -16.32 3.86 -9.11
N GLY A 380 -15.52 4.56 -8.31
CA GLY A 380 -14.83 5.78 -8.76
C GLY A 380 -13.66 5.47 -9.69
N LEU A 381 -12.95 4.38 -9.42
CA LEU A 381 -11.78 3.91 -10.20
C LEU A 381 -12.15 3.23 -11.52
N SER A 382 -13.42 2.93 -11.81
CA SER A 382 -13.83 2.26 -13.05
C SER A 382 -13.53 3.04 -14.34
N ASN A 383 -13.19 4.32 -14.22
CA ASN A 383 -12.73 5.16 -15.34
C ASN A 383 -11.25 4.94 -15.69
N ALA A 384 -10.49 4.20 -14.86
CA ALA A 384 -9.09 3.88 -15.11
C ALA A 384 -8.94 2.80 -16.19
N GLY A 385 -8.32 3.15 -17.31
CA GLY A 385 -8.15 2.29 -18.47
C GLY A 385 -7.02 1.27 -18.36
N THR A 386 -6.01 1.52 -17.52
CA THR A 386 -4.94 0.54 -17.25
C THR A 386 -4.92 0.10 -15.79
N TRP A 387 -4.87 -1.20 -15.55
CA TRP A 387 -4.76 -1.80 -14.23
C TRP A 387 -3.52 -2.67 -14.16
N PHE A 388 -2.66 -2.41 -13.18
CA PHE A 388 -1.49 -3.21 -12.85
C PHE A 388 -1.73 -3.88 -11.49
N ILE A 389 -1.89 -5.20 -11.49
CA ILE A 389 -2.18 -5.97 -10.29
C ILE A 389 -1.00 -6.89 -10.01
N GLY A 390 -0.23 -6.57 -8.97
CA GLY A 390 0.81 -7.42 -8.42
C GLY A 390 0.26 -8.38 -7.38
N ARG A 391 1.16 -9.12 -6.72
CA ARG A 391 0.80 -10.11 -5.68
C ARG A 391 -0.10 -9.56 -4.57
N LEU A 392 -1.13 -10.34 -4.22
CA LEU A 392 -2.05 -10.12 -3.10
C LEU A 392 -2.00 -11.35 -2.16
N GLN A 393 -1.82 -11.17 -0.85
CA GLN A 393 -1.80 -12.30 0.11
C GLN A 393 -3.18 -12.65 0.66
N SER A 394 -4.08 -11.69 0.86
CA SER A 394 -5.39 -11.97 1.47
C SER A 394 -6.45 -12.27 0.41
N GLU A 395 -7.30 -13.25 0.69
CA GLU A 395 -8.43 -13.58 -0.19
C GLU A 395 -9.45 -12.44 -0.28
N GLN A 396 -9.59 -11.66 0.79
CA GLN A 396 -10.46 -10.48 0.83
C GLN A 396 -9.96 -9.38 -0.12
N ASP A 397 -8.64 -9.13 -0.16
CA ASP A 397 -8.04 -8.19 -1.11
C ASP A 397 -8.21 -8.67 -2.55
N ARG A 398 -7.97 -9.98 -2.81
CA ARG A 398 -8.20 -10.59 -4.13
C ARG A 398 -9.66 -10.41 -4.56
N ALA A 399 -10.62 -10.79 -3.72
CA ALA A 399 -12.04 -10.64 -4.02
C ALA A 399 -12.45 -9.18 -4.29
N ARG A 400 -11.93 -8.21 -3.51
CA ARG A 400 -12.20 -6.78 -3.71
C ARG A 400 -11.67 -6.27 -5.05
N VAL A 401 -10.45 -6.65 -5.42
CA VAL A 401 -9.86 -6.31 -6.73
C VAL A 401 -10.65 -6.95 -7.87
N MET A 402 -11.06 -8.22 -7.72
CA MET A 402 -11.90 -8.91 -8.72
C MET A 402 -13.26 -8.22 -8.92
N THR A 403 -13.97 -7.83 -7.85
CA THR A 403 -15.21 -7.02 -7.98
C THR A 403 -14.96 -5.66 -8.65
N GLY A 404 -13.77 -5.09 -8.47
CA GLY A 404 -13.33 -3.90 -9.20
C GLY A 404 -13.22 -4.17 -10.71
N LEU A 405 -12.49 -5.23 -11.10
CA LEU A 405 -12.33 -5.64 -12.48
C LEU A 405 -13.64 -6.05 -13.15
N GLU A 406 -14.54 -6.73 -12.43
CA GLU A 406 -15.90 -7.07 -12.91
C GLU A 406 -16.67 -5.83 -13.39
N SER A 407 -16.51 -4.69 -12.69
CA SER A 407 -17.15 -3.43 -13.09
C SER A 407 -16.57 -2.78 -14.37
N LEU A 408 -15.42 -3.27 -14.85
CA LEU A 408 -14.79 -2.86 -16.11
C LEU A 408 -15.23 -3.73 -17.30
N VAL A 409 -15.83 -4.91 -17.03
CA VAL A 409 -16.26 -5.86 -18.07
C VAL A 409 -17.49 -5.32 -18.80
N SER A 410 -17.23 -4.52 -19.85
CA SER A 410 -18.24 -4.11 -20.82
C SER A 410 -18.60 -5.28 -21.74
N ALA A 411 -19.78 -5.26 -22.36
CA ALA A 411 -20.33 -6.37 -23.15
C ALA A 411 -19.44 -6.84 -24.32
N ASP A 412 -18.55 -5.98 -24.83
CA ASP A 412 -17.62 -6.29 -25.91
C ASP A 412 -16.28 -6.90 -25.44
N ASN A 413 -15.97 -6.84 -24.14
CA ASN A 413 -14.65 -7.22 -23.61
C ASN A 413 -14.71 -8.60 -22.94
N ASN A 414 -14.25 -9.63 -23.63
CA ASN A 414 -14.38 -11.04 -23.25
C ASN A 414 -13.37 -11.47 -22.14
N LEU A 415 -13.30 -10.69 -21.07
CA LEU A 415 -12.44 -10.92 -19.91
C LEU A 415 -12.88 -12.19 -19.15
N ASN A 416 -12.11 -13.26 -19.32
CA ASN A 416 -12.31 -14.49 -18.57
C ASN A 416 -11.86 -14.29 -17.10
N LEU A 417 -12.77 -13.82 -16.25
CA LEU A 417 -12.53 -13.54 -14.84
C LEU A 417 -11.91 -14.73 -14.08
N LYS A 418 -12.26 -15.98 -14.45
CA LYS A 418 -11.67 -17.18 -13.84
C LYS A 418 -10.21 -17.41 -14.23
N GLN A 419 -9.80 -16.95 -15.41
CA GLN A 419 -8.40 -16.97 -15.84
C GLN A 419 -7.63 -15.85 -15.12
N VAL A 420 -8.21 -14.65 -15.04
CA VAL A 420 -7.64 -13.51 -14.31
C VAL A 420 -7.42 -13.84 -12.82
N GLU A 421 -8.40 -14.45 -12.15
CA GLU A 421 -8.28 -14.85 -10.74
C GLU A 421 -7.14 -15.86 -10.51
N ARG A 422 -7.01 -16.86 -11.40
CA ARG A 422 -5.89 -17.81 -11.36
C ARG A 422 -4.55 -17.12 -11.56
N LEU A 423 -4.44 -16.25 -12.56
CA LEU A 423 -3.21 -15.50 -12.85
C LEU A 423 -2.79 -14.61 -11.67
N ILE A 424 -3.74 -14.08 -10.88
CA ILE A 424 -3.47 -13.23 -9.71
C ILE A 424 -2.99 -14.03 -8.48
N ALA A 425 -3.40 -15.29 -8.34
CA ALA A 425 -3.07 -16.11 -7.17
C ALA A 425 -1.56 -16.40 -7.05
N ASP A 426 -0.90 -16.70 -8.17
CA ASP A 426 0.49 -17.19 -8.22
C ASP A 426 1.49 -16.13 -8.71
N ILE A 427 1.17 -14.83 -8.59
CA ILE A 427 2.05 -13.73 -9.03
C ILE A 427 3.34 -13.65 -8.19
N GLU A 428 4.48 -13.79 -8.86
CA GLU A 428 5.81 -13.56 -8.28
C GLU A 428 6.10 -12.07 -8.03
N PRO A 429 7.00 -11.72 -7.10
CA PRO A 429 7.44 -10.33 -6.91
C PRO A 429 7.95 -9.70 -8.21
N ARG A 430 7.55 -8.46 -8.48
CA ARG A 430 7.85 -7.68 -9.72
C ARG A 430 7.14 -8.15 -10.99
N VAL A 431 6.35 -9.23 -10.93
CA VAL A 431 5.38 -9.59 -11.95
C VAL A 431 4.05 -8.89 -11.65
N PHE A 432 3.35 -8.45 -12.68
CA PHE A 432 2.06 -7.78 -12.60
C PHE A 432 1.15 -8.28 -13.71
N LEU A 433 -0.11 -8.53 -13.40
CA LEU A 433 -1.15 -8.58 -14.42
C LEU A 433 -1.43 -7.15 -14.90
N MET A 434 -1.09 -6.87 -16.15
CA MET A 434 -1.46 -5.65 -16.85
C MET A 434 -2.74 -5.91 -17.65
N ASN A 435 -3.82 -5.23 -17.29
CA ASN A 435 -5.05 -5.16 -18.08
C ASN A 435 -5.20 -3.73 -18.61
N ASN A 436 -5.23 -3.56 -19.93
CA ASN A 436 -5.32 -2.26 -20.57
C ASN A 436 -6.49 -2.25 -21.56
N ILE A 437 -7.46 -1.35 -21.39
CA ILE A 437 -8.69 -1.32 -22.22
C ILE A 437 -8.42 -0.99 -23.69
N HIS A 438 -7.26 -0.41 -24.01
CA HIS A 438 -6.86 -0.07 -25.38
C HIS A 438 -6.17 -1.24 -26.09
N ASP A 439 -5.74 -2.28 -25.36
CA ASP A 439 -5.12 -3.48 -25.92
C ASP A 439 -6.18 -4.56 -26.22
N GLN A 440 -6.31 -4.91 -27.50
CA GLN A 440 -7.21 -5.97 -27.97
C GLN A 440 -6.70 -7.39 -27.61
N GLY A 441 -5.44 -7.53 -27.18
CA GLY A 441 -4.82 -8.80 -26.79
C GLY A 441 -5.27 -9.34 -25.42
N GLY A 442 -6.01 -8.55 -24.64
CA GLY A 442 -6.45 -8.91 -23.28
C GLY A 442 -5.34 -8.81 -22.22
N PRO A 443 -5.60 -9.29 -20.99
CA PRO A 443 -4.64 -9.18 -19.88
C PRO A 443 -3.36 -9.97 -20.14
N ILE A 444 -2.21 -9.37 -19.85
CA ILE A 444 -0.90 -10.03 -19.93
C ILE A 444 -0.15 -9.95 -18.61
N LEU A 445 0.68 -10.95 -18.30
CA LEU A 445 1.64 -10.86 -17.20
C LEU A 445 2.91 -10.15 -17.70
N VAL A 446 3.30 -9.11 -16.98
CA VAL A 446 4.47 -8.27 -17.26
C VAL A 446 5.40 -8.33 -16.05
N HIS A 447 6.64 -8.73 -16.26
CA HIS A 447 7.68 -8.50 -15.27
C HIS A 447 8.30 -7.13 -15.51
N SER A 448 8.24 -6.25 -14.51
CA SER A 448 8.81 -4.90 -14.60
C SER A 448 10.33 -4.94 -14.82
N ARG A 449 10.85 -4.03 -15.64
CA ARG A 449 12.30 -3.90 -15.87
C ARG A 449 13.03 -3.50 -14.59
N TRP A 450 14.37 -3.60 -14.60
CA TRP A 450 15.16 -2.97 -13.56
C TRP A 450 14.99 -1.43 -13.63
N ALA A 451 14.76 -0.79 -12.49
CA ALA A 451 14.64 0.67 -12.40
C ALA A 451 16.01 1.34 -12.60
N MET A 452 16.04 2.46 -13.33
CA MET A 452 17.26 3.26 -13.50
C MET A 452 17.69 3.94 -12.20
N SER A 453 16.72 4.24 -11.33
CA SER A 453 16.89 4.84 -10.02
C SER A 453 17.20 3.78 -8.95
N TYR A 454 18.05 4.10 -7.98
CA TYR A 454 18.40 3.19 -6.89
C TYR A 454 17.24 3.09 -5.87
N LEU A 455 16.66 1.90 -5.76
CA LEU A 455 15.49 1.63 -4.91
C LEU A 455 15.90 1.29 -3.48
N ARG A 456 16.34 2.29 -2.71
CA ARG A 456 16.78 2.08 -1.30
C ARG A 456 15.65 1.97 -0.28
N GLY A 457 14.41 2.25 -0.68
CA GLY A 457 13.25 2.38 0.20
C GLY A 457 13.06 3.82 0.74
N PRO A 458 12.23 4.04 1.78
CA PRO A 458 11.82 5.38 2.22
C PRO A 458 12.96 6.30 2.64
N LEU A 459 13.12 7.46 2.00
CA LEU A 459 14.12 8.46 2.41
C LEU A 459 13.71 9.20 3.68
N THR A 460 14.70 9.49 4.54
CA THR A 460 14.48 10.30 5.75
C THR A 460 14.45 11.80 5.42
N ARG A 461 13.89 12.62 6.32
CA ARG A 461 13.93 14.10 6.18
C ARG A 461 15.34 14.65 6.03
N GLN A 462 16.34 14.07 6.70
CA GLN A 462 17.76 14.45 6.57
C GLN A 462 18.32 14.10 5.18
N GLN A 463 17.95 12.94 4.63
CA GLN A 463 18.32 12.55 3.26
C GLN A 463 17.67 13.47 2.21
N VAL A 464 16.39 13.82 2.38
CA VAL A 464 15.70 14.85 1.56
C VAL A 464 16.41 16.22 1.69
N GLN A 465 16.87 16.57 2.89
CA GLN A 465 17.59 17.83 3.14
C GLN A 465 18.93 17.93 2.43
N ILE A 466 19.65 16.82 2.28
CA ILE A 466 20.87 16.71 1.47
C ILE A 466 20.51 16.88 -0.02
N LEU A 467 19.56 16.10 -0.53
CA LEU A 467 19.15 16.16 -1.95
C LEU A 467 18.69 17.56 -2.38
N MET A 468 17.91 18.25 -1.55
CA MET A 468 17.35 19.56 -1.86
C MET A 468 18.25 20.75 -1.49
N GLN A 469 19.42 20.53 -0.87
CA GLN A 469 20.26 21.61 -0.36
C GLN A 469 20.62 22.66 -1.42
N ALA A 470 21.05 22.22 -2.60
CA ALA A 470 21.43 23.13 -3.69
C ALA A 470 20.24 23.93 -4.22
N GLN A 471 19.08 23.30 -4.43
CA GLN A 471 17.87 23.99 -4.90
C GLN A 471 17.31 24.96 -3.83
N ARG A 472 17.36 24.59 -2.55
CA ARG A 472 16.98 25.48 -1.44
C ARG A 472 17.91 26.69 -1.33
N GLN A 473 19.22 26.51 -1.52
CA GLN A 473 20.18 27.62 -1.57
C GLN A 473 19.93 28.56 -2.76
N GLN A 474 19.63 28.02 -3.95
CA GLN A 474 19.24 28.82 -5.12
C GLN A 474 17.93 29.60 -4.88
N MET A 475 16.94 28.97 -4.23
CA MET A 475 15.65 29.59 -3.91
C MET A 475 15.80 30.73 -2.89
N LEU A 476 16.61 30.56 -1.85
CA LEU A 476 16.89 31.59 -0.84
C LEU A 476 17.77 32.72 -1.42
N GLY A 477 18.84 32.37 -2.13
CA GLY A 477 19.76 33.31 -2.79
C GLY A 477 19.20 34.02 -4.03
N GLY A 478 18.07 33.53 -4.58
CA GLY A 478 17.36 34.16 -5.70
C GLY A 478 16.59 35.44 -5.34
N THR A 479 16.59 35.83 -4.06
CA THR A 479 16.08 37.14 -3.62
C THR A 479 17.04 38.26 -4.03
N ASN A 480 16.93 38.67 -5.30
CA ASN A 480 17.75 39.72 -5.88
C ASN A 480 17.60 41.04 -5.08
N PRO A 481 18.67 41.55 -4.41
CA PRO A 481 18.56 42.69 -3.50
C PRO A 481 18.15 44.01 -4.20
N ALA A 482 18.20 44.04 -5.53
CA ALA A 482 17.73 45.17 -6.35
C ALA A 482 16.22 45.48 -6.23
N LEU A 483 15.38 44.51 -5.83
CA LEU A 483 13.94 44.75 -5.62
C LEU A 483 13.57 45.09 -4.17
N ALA A 484 14.45 44.83 -3.21
CA ALA A 484 14.23 45.16 -1.80
C ALA A 484 14.45 46.66 -1.46
N GLN A 485 15.08 47.42 -2.37
CA GLN A 485 15.27 48.87 -2.20
C GLN A 485 14.11 49.72 -2.74
N ALA A 486 13.11 49.11 -3.40
CA ALA A 486 11.96 49.83 -3.97
C ALA A 486 10.76 50.00 -3.01
N SER A 487 10.80 49.38 -1.82
CA SER A 487 9.67 49.35 -0.87
C SER A 487 9.96 49.99 0.51
N VAL A 488 11.15 50.58 0.71
CA VAL A 488 11.54 51.25 1.97
C VAL A 488 11.81 52.74 1.69
N GLY A 489 10.76 53.52 1.45
CA GLY A 489 10.95 54.94 1.10
C GLY A 489 9.71 55.79 0.78
N ALA A 490 8.61 55.71 1.55
CA ALA A 490 7.51 56.67 1.44
C ALA A 490 6.67 56.77 2.73
N GLY A 491 7.21 57.38 3.78
CA GLY A 491 6.52 57.66 5.04
C GLY A 491 6.83 59.06 5.56
N GLY A 492 6.36 60.09 4.86
CA GLY A 492 6.63 61.49 5.24
C GLY A 492 5.68 62.47 4.56
N TYR A 493 4.85 63.16 5.36
CA TYR A 493 3.98 64.24 4.90
C TYR A 493 4.77 65.55 4.74
N ALA A 494 4.71 66.21 3.57
CA ALA A 494 4.88 67.66 3.45
C ALA A 494 4.37 68.24 2.10
N SER A 495 3.45 69.20 2.20
CA SER A 495 3.20 70.37 1.30
C SER A 495 3.19 70.23 -0.24
N GLN A 496 2.06 70.63 -0.84
CA GLN A 496 1.93 71.04 -2.26
C GLN A 496 2.70 72.36 -2.55
N PRO A 497 2.86 72.78 -3.83
CA PRO A 497 1.79 73.57 -4.46
C PRO A 497 1.51 73.27 -5.96
N MET A 498 0.27 73.62 -6.34
CA MET A 498 -0.35 73.89 -7.66
C MET A 498 0.53 73.93 -8.93
N VAL A 499 0.01 73.43 -10.07
CA VAL A 499 -0.66 74.22 -11.15
C VAL A 499 -1.51 73.29 -12.06
N SER A 500 -2.65 73.77 -12.53
CA SER A 500 -3.46 73.28 -13.66
C SER A 500 -4.09 74.52 -14.37
N PRO A 501 -4.82 74.44 -15.51
CA PRO A 501 -5.23 73.29 -16.36
C PRO A 501 -5.05 73.55 -17.89
N GLN A 502 -5.84 72.83 -18.73
CA GLN A 502 -6.13 73.01 -20.18
C GLN A 502 -5.26 72.18 -21.17
N GLN A 503 -5.78 71.57 -22.25
CA GLN A 503 -7.14 71.58 -22.84
C GLN A 503 -7.41 70.37 -23.76
N SER A 504 -8.71 70.13 -24.04
CA SER A 504 -9.31 69.50 -25.24
C SER A 504 -9.43 67.96 -25.33
N LEU A 505 -10.41 67.35 -25.99
CA LEU A 505 -11.87 67.52 -26.20
C LEU A 505 -12.30 66.51 -27.30
N PHE A 506 -13.42 65.81 -27.08
CA PHE A 506 -14.21 65.02 -28.05
C PHE A 506 -13.65 63.72 -28.70
N ALA A 507 -14.60 62.79 -28.92
CA ALA A 507 -14.50 61.50 -29.63
C ALA A 507 -15.31 61.57 -30.96
N PRO A 508 -15.80 60.49 -31.58
CA PRO A 508 -15.29 59.11 -31.77
C PRO A 508 -15.16 58.74 -33.28
N GLN A 509 -14.40 57.70 -33.66
CA GLN A 509 -14.49 57.12 -35.02
C GLN A 509 -14.37 55.58 -35.07
N ALA A 510 -14.98 55.00 -36.10
CA ALA A 510 -15.21 53.56 -36.27
C ALA A 510 -14.09 52.85 -37.07
N ALA A 511 -14.12 51.52 -37.07
CA ALA A 511 -13.14 50.65 -37.71
C ALA A 511 -13.20 50.65 -39.25
N PRO A 512 -12.04 50.42 -39.90
CA PRO A 512 -11.97 49.61 -41.11
C PRO A 512 -10.94 48.45 -41.00
N GLN A 513 -11.15 47.41 -41.80
CA GLN A 513 -10.31 46.20 -41.87
C GLN A 513 -8.96 46.45 -42.57
N MET A 514 -7.91 45.70 -42.21
CA MET A 514 -6.74 45.44 -43.07
C MET A 514 -6.24 44.00 -42.94
N MET A 515 -5.60 43.51 -44.00
CA MET A 515 -5.16 42.13 -44.21
C MET A 515 -3.80 41.81 -43.52
N PRO A 516 -3.50 40.53 -43.23
CA PRO A 516 -2.18 40.14 -42.70
C PRO A 516 -1.09 40.12 -43.79
N PRO A 517 0.16 40.55 -43.50
CA PRO A 517 1.31 40.40 -44.38
C PRO A 517 1.93 38.99 -44.31
N ALA A 518 2.67 38.62 -45.36
CA ALA A 518 3.17 37.25 -45.60
C ALA A 518 4.44 36.86 -44.83
N LEU A 519 4.66 35.55 -44.72
CA LEU A 519 5.88 34.91 -44.19
C LEU A 519 6.98 34.83 -45.28
N PRO A 520 8.27 35.00 -44.93
CA PRO A 520 9.39 34.81 -45.86
C PRO A 520 9.76 33.34 -46.08
N GLU A 521 10.25 33.02 -47.28
CA GLU A 521 10.65 31.67 -47.73
C GLU A 521 12.00 31.19 -47.15
N MET A 522 12.22 29.88 -47.09
CA MET A 522 13.53 29.27 -46.78
C MET A 522 14.25 28.75 -48.04
N PRO A 523 15.61 28.80 -48.10
CA PRO A 523 16.37 28.39 -49.29
C PRO A 523 16.39 26.88 -49.56
N THR A 524 16.65 26.53 -50.81
CA THR A 524 16.69 25.14 -51.32
C THR A 524 18.12 24.61 -51.51
N GLN A 525 18.32 23.35 -51.06
CA GLN A 525 19.34 22.33 -51.41
C GLN A 525 20.22 21.80 -50.26
N PRO A 526 20.29 20.46 -50.07
CA PRO A 526 21.27 19.79 -49.21
C PRO A 526 22.49 19.23 -49.98
N PRO A 527 23.65 18.99 -49.33
CA PRO A 527 24.80 18.33 -49.94
C PRO A 527 24.72 16.79 -49.90
N ASN A 528 25.41 16.14 -50.86
CA ASN A 528 25.43 14.68 -51.09
C ASN A 528 26.09 13.84 -49.97
N LEU A 529 25.58 12.62 -49.78
CA LEU A 529 26.31 11.46 -49.23
C LEU A 529 26.01 10.19 -50.08
N PRO A 530 26.93 9.21 -50.17
CA PRO A 530 26.91 8.15 -51.20
C PRO A 530 26.06 6.90 -50.87
N GLU A 531 25.81 6.09 -51.91
CA GLU A 531 24.88 4.95 -51.96
C GLU A 531 25.30 3.67 -51.21
N GLN A 532 24.30 2.87 -50.81
CA GLN A 532 24.38 1.40 -50.67
C GLN A 532 23.07 0.72 -51.19
N PRO A 533 23.08 -0.58 -51.54
CA PRO A 533 22.22 -1.11 -52.62
C PRO A 533 20.83 -1.65 -52.23
N LYS A 534 20.00 -1.89 -53.26
CA LYS A 534 18.55 -2.18 -53.23
C LYS A 534 18.18 -3.68 -53.15
N PHE A 535 17.04 -3.97 -52.49
CA PHE A 535 16.00 -4.98 -52.82
C PHE A 535 14.66 -4.58 -52.13
N GLY A 536 13.43 -4.96 -52.56
CA GLY A 536 13.06 -5.69 -53.80
C GLY A 536 11.57 -6.09 -53.98
N GLY A 537 10.58 -5.21 -53.72
CA GLY A 537 9.12 -5.48 -53.90
C GLY A 537 8.36 -5.72 -52.58
N TYR A 538 7.03 -5.56 -52.46
CA TYR A 538 5.95 -5.44 -53.46
C TYR A 538 4.89 -4.36 -53.09
N ALA A 539 4.02 -4.01 -54.04
CA ALA A 539 3.13 -2.85 -53.99
C ALA A 539 1.74 -3.11 -53.37
N ALA A 540 1.12 -2.03 -52.87
CA ALA A 540 -0.30 -1.95 -52.52
C ALA A 540 -1.11 -1.26 -53.65
N GLN A 541 -2.37 -1.64 -53.83
CA GLN A 541 -3.34 -0.93 -54.68
C GLN A 541 -4.67 -0.74 -53.94
N ASN A 542 -5.27 0.43 -54.13
CA ASN A 542 -6.52 0.86 -53.50
C ASN A 542 -7.76 0.33 -54.24
N ALA A 543 -8.86 0.12 -53.50
CA ALA A 543 -10.21 0.19 -54.05
C ALA A 543 -11.20 0.71 -52.97
N MET A 544 -12.12 1.60 -53.38
CA MET A 544 -13.20 2.13 -52.54
C MET A 544 -14.36 1.13 -52.46
N TYR A 545 -15.17 1.17 -51.38
CA TYR A 545 -16.58 0.71 -51.46
C TYR A 545 -17.51 1.47 -50.48
N THR A 546 -18.78 1.58 -50.89
CA THR A 546 -19.86 2.39 -50.29
C THR A 546 -20.58 1.74 -49.09
N PRO A 547 -21.26 2.53 -48.23
CA PRO A 547 -22.01 2.00 -47.08
C PRO A 547 -23.34 1.32 -47.47
N GLN A 548 -23.73 0.28 -46.74
CA GLN A 548 -25.06 -0.37 -46.84
C GLN A 548 -25.84 -0.30 -45.53
N ILE A 549 -27.17 -0.40 -45.67
CA ILE A 549 -28.19 -0.10 -44.66
C ILE A 549 -28.45 -1.31 -43.75
N ALA A 550 -28.68 -1.07 -42.45
CA ALA A 550 -28.97 -2.11 -41.46
C ALA A 550 -30.44 -2.61 -41.50
N PRO A 551 -30.71 -3.89 -41.16
CA PRO A 551 -32.06 -4.44 -41.06
C PRO A 551 -32.73 -4.15 -39.68
N PRO A 552 -34.07 -4.20 -39.59
CA PRO A 552 -34.84 -3.89 -38.37
C PRO A 552 -34.92 -5.07 -37.36
N PRO A 553 -35.29 -4.81 -36.10
CA PRO A 553 -35.28 -5.82 -35.03
C PRO A 553 -36.50 -6.76 -35.04
N PRO A 554 -36.38 -8.00 -34.47
CA PRO A 554 -37.50 -8.92 -34.31
C PRO A 554 -38.54 -8.46 -33.26
N GLN A 555 -39.78 -8.88 -33.44
CA GLN A 555 -40.93 -8.49 -32.60
C GLN A 555 -41.19 -9.47 -31.43
N PHE A 556 -41.73 -8.94 -30.32
CA PHE A 556 -42.17 -9.71 -29.15
C PHE A 556 -43.56 -10.36 -29.36
N LEU A 557 -43.75 -11.56 -28.80
CA LEU A 557 -45.05 -12.14 -28.43
C LEU A 557 -44.95 -12.82 -27.04
N PRO A 558 -46.07 -13.04 -26.32
CA PRO A 558 -46.15 -12.70 -24.90
C PRO A 558 -45.91 -13.85 -23.89
N MET A 559 -45.74 -13.46 -22.62
CA MET A 559 -45.64 -14.37 -21.47
C MET A 559 -46.97 -15.06 -21.14
N GLU A 560 -46.91 -16.35 -20.81
CA GLU A 560 -47.87 -17.00 -19.91
C GLU A 560 -47.32 -17.06 -18.47
N THR A 561 -48.23 -17.06 -17.50
CA THR A 561 -47.96 -17.16 -16.06
C THR A 561 -47.64 -18.62 -15.67
N VAL A 562 -47.05 -18.94 -14.51
CA VAL A 562 -47.67 -19.03 -13.17
C VAL A 562 -46.59 -19.18 -12.06
N SER A 563 -46.93 -18.77 -10.84
CA SER A 563 -46.17 -18.76 -9.58
C SER A 563 -45.63 -20.13 -9.06
N PRO A 564 -44.66 -20.13 -8.10
CA PRO A 564 -44.09 -21.36 -7.54
C PRO A 564 -44.82 -21.90 -6.29
N ALA A 565 -44.89 -23.23 -6.13
CA ALA A 565 -45.27 -23.88 -4.87
C ALA A 565 -44.65 -25.29 -4.69
N TYR A 566 -43.86 -25.42 -3.62
CA TYR A 566 -43.65 -26.58 -2.72
C TYR A 566 -43.51 -28.05 -3.19
N GLN A 567 -42.44 -28.64 -2.63
CA GLN A 567 -42.32 -29.99 -2.02
C GLN A 567 -42.03 -31.27 -2.86
N GLN A 568 -40.93 -31.90 -2.44
CA GLN A 568 -40.72 -33.35 -2.23
C GLN A 568 -41.35 -34.36 -3.21
N ASN A 569 -40.49 -35.16 -3.86
CA ASN A 569 -40.39 -36.57 -3.47
C ASN A 569 -39.10 -37.26 -3.95
N TYR A 570 -38.66 -38.26 -3.18
CA TYR A 570 -37.66 -39.24 -3.60
C TYR A 570 -38.30 -40.26 -4.54
N SER A 571 -37.62 -40.60 -5.64
CA SER A 571 -37.62 -41.95 -6.22
C SER A 571 -36.47 -42.05 -7.22
N GLY A 572 -35.65 -43.09 -7.09
CA GLY A 572 -34.44 -43.23 -7.89
C GLY A 572 -34.70 -43.98 -9.20
N VAL A 573 -33.99 -43.57 -10.26
CA VAL A 573 -33.64 -44.45 -11.37
C VAL A 573 -32.14 -44.32 -11.62
N THR A 574 -31.50 -45.49 -11.60
CA THR A 574 -30.10 -45.78 -11.93
C THR A 574 -29.42 -44.81 -12.91
N MET A 575 -28.39 -44.10 -12.43
CA MET A 575 -27.31 -43.64 -13.31
C MET A 575 -26.21 -44.68 -13.36
N SER A 576 -25.84 -45.07 -14.59
CA SER A 576 -24.68 -45.93 -14.84
C SER A 576 -23.41 -45.25 -14.31
N PRO A 577 -22.48 -45.99 -13.66
CA PRO A 577 -21.21 -45.42 -13.24
C PRO A 577 -20.36 -45.13 -14.47
N SER A 578 -20.36 -43.87 -14.93
CA SER A 578 -19.33 -43.33 -15.80
C SER A 578 -17.98 -43.52 -15.10
N GLN A 579 -17.06 -44.17 -15.80
CA GLN A 579 -15.90 -44.83 -15.21
C GLN A 579 -14.96 -43.83 -14.52
N VAL A 580 -14.91 -43.87 -13.19
CA VAL A 580 -13.79 -43.27 -12.44
C VAL A 580 -12.57 -44.14 -12.71
N ASN A 581 -11.68 -43.65 -13.55
CA ASN A 581 -10.52 -44.39 -14.05
C ASN A 581 -9.42 -44.41 -12.97
N TYR A 582 -9.59 -45.25 -11.95
CA TYR A 582 -8.52 -45.56 -11.00
C TYR A 582 -7.40 -46.31 -11.75
N ASN A 583 -6.17 -45.82 -11.62
CA ASN A 583 -4.99 -46.33 -12.34
C ASN A 583 -4.93 -47.86 -12.39
N ARG A 584 -4.88 -48.41 -13.61
CA ARG A 584 -4.35 -49.77 -13.82
C ARG A 584 -2.89 -49.80 -13.31
N PRO A 585 -2.40 -50.93 -12.75
CA PRO A 585 -0.97 -51.10 -12.49
C PRO A 585 -0.20 -50.90 -13.78
N MET A 586 0.88 -50.09 -13.74
CA MET A 586 1.51 -49.56 -14.95
C MET A 586 2.11 -50.63 -15.88
N ASP A 587 2.53 -51.77 -15.34
CA ASP A 587 3.12 -52.88 -16.10
C ASP A 587 2.31 -54.18 -15.88
N SER A 588 1.36 -54.46 -16.76
CA SER A 588 0.55 -55.69 -16.71
C SER A 588 1.21 -56.91 -17.39
N GLN A 589 2.39 -56.73 -18.00
CA GLN A 589 3.14 -57.76 -18.74
C GLN A 589 4.65 -57.74 -18.43
N ALA A 590 5.02 -57.80 -17.15
CA ALA A 590 6.40 -58.05 -16.74
C ALA A 590 6.87 -59.42 -17.28
N THR A 591 7.93 -59.42 -18.11
CA THR A 591 8.31 -60.58 -18.92
C THR A 591 9.12 -61.59 -18.08
N ARG A 592 8.45 -62.64 -17.57
CA ARG A 592 9.06 -63.74 -16.77
C ARG A 592 10.08 -64.62 -17.55
N ALA A 593 10.48 -64.25 -18.76
CA ALA A 593 11.29 -65.10 -19.62
C ALA A 593 12.75 -65.21 -19.12
N GLY A 594 13.07 -66.29 -18.41
CA GLY A 594 14.45 -66.68 -18.07
C GLY A 594 14.84 -66.59 -16.59
N LEU A 595 14.12 -65.83 -15.76
CA LEU A 595 14.43 -65.71 -14.33
C LEU A 595 14.03 -66.95 -13.54
N GLN A 596 14.96 -67.52 -12.78
CA GLN A 596 14.64 -68.45 -11.70
C GLN A 596 14.13 -67.65 -10.47
N PRO A 597 13.13 -68.16 -9.72
CA PRO A 597 12.71 -67.55 -8.47
C PRO A 597 13.87 -67.43 -7.46
N PRO A 598 14.01 -66.29 -6.76
CA PRO A 598 15.00 -66.18 -5.69
C PRO A 598 14.70 -67.15 -4.55
N ALA A 599 15.73 -67.57 -3.81
CA ALA A 599 15.57 -68.49 -2.69
C ALA A 599 14.58 -67.94 -1.65
N GLY A 600 13.62 -68.78 -1.22
CA GLY A 600 12.53 -68.39 -0.34
C GLY A 600 11.35 -67.67 -1.03
N TYR A 601 11.24 -67.76 -2.37
CA TYR A 601 10.11 -67.26 -3.14
C TYR A 601 9.58 -68.35 -4.10
N SER A 602 8.26 -68.38 -4.30
CA SER A 602 7.63 -69.32 -5.23
C SER A 602 6.52 -68.69 -6.08
N THR A 603 6.09 -69.38 -7.14
CA THR A 603 5.03 -68.90 -8.05
C THR A 603 3.63 -68.99 -7.46
N ASN A 604 3.45 -69.80 -6.42
CA ASN A 604 2.18 -70.02 -5.75
C ASN A 604 2.21 -69.29 -4.41
N GLN A 605 1.11 -68.67 -4.00
CA GLN A 605 1.04 -68.02 -2.70
C GLN A 605 1.12 -69.08 -1.58
N PRO A 606 1.96 -68.88 -0.54
CA PRO A 606 1.98 -69.74 0.63
C PRO A 606 0.60 -69.84 1.30
N PRO A 607 0.23 -71.01 1.87
CA PRO A 607 -1.08 -71.19 2.51
C PRO A 607 -1.21 -70.33 3.77
N VAL A 608 -2.18 -69.42 3.77
CA VAL A 608 -2.53 -68.56 4.91
C VAL A 608 -3.78 -69.08 5.61
N GLN A 609 -3.79 -69.05 6.95
CA GLN A 609 -4.97 -69.42 7.73
C GLN A 609 -6.10 -68.41 7.51
N SER A 610 -7.34 -68.86 7.33
CA SER A 610 -8.50 -68.00 7.05
C SER A 610 -8.81 -66.96 8.13
N ALA A 611 -8.28 -67.12 9.35
CA ALA A 611 -8.38 -66.14 10.44
C ALA A 611 -7.38 -64.97 10.32
N ILE A 612 -6.45 -65.00 9.35
CA ILE A 612 -5.41 -63.99 9.16
C ILE A 612 -5.77 -63.14 7.93
N THR A 613 -6.05 -61.86 8.14
CA THR A 613 -6.32 -60.91 7.06
C THR A 613 -5.04 -60.63 6.25
N GLN A 614 -5.22 -60.43 4.95
CA GLN A 614 -4.13 -60.18 4.00
C GLN A 614 -4.37 -58.87 3.25
N TYR A 615 -3.27 -58.18 2.95
CA TYR A 615 -3.25 -56.85 2.38
C TYR A 615 -2.19 -56.77 1.28
N PHE A 616 -2.60 -56.87 0.02
CA PHE A 616 -1.73 -56.62 -1.13
C PHE A 616 -1.62 -55.12 -1.37
N ILE A 617 -0.38 -54.63 -1.40
CA ILE A 617 -0.07 -53.23 -1.68
C ILE A 617 0.16 -53.06 -3.18
N PRO A 618 -0.47 -52.08 -3.85
CA PRO A 618 -0.26 -51.86 -5.29
C PRO A 618 1.15 -51.30 -5.54
N ASN A 619 1.73 -51.62 -6.70
CA ASN A 619 2.96 -50.95 -7.12
C ASN A 619 2.66 -49.51 -7.59
N SER A 620 3.33 -48.52 -7.00
CA SER A 620 3.27 -47.12 -7.45
C SER A 620 4.42 -46.74 -8.40
N ILE A 621 5.49 -47.52 -8.42
CA ILE A 621 6.66 -47.35 -9.28
C ILE A 621 6.63 -48.39 -10.41
N SER A 622 6.84 -47.95 -11.65
CA SER A 622 7.00 -48.86 -12.80
C SER A 622 8.35 -49.57 -12.81
N SER A 623 8.46 -50.65 -13.59
CA SER A 623 9.71 -51.40 -13.73
C SER A 623 10.87 -50.52 -14.21
N GLN A 624 10.62 -49.66 -15.21
CA GLN A 624 11.61 -48.68 -15.71
C GLN A 624 12.00 -47.66 -14.63
N GLN A 625 11.03 -47.06 -13.95
CA GLN A 625 11.30 -46.02 -12.93
C GLN A 625 12.15 -46.57 -11.78
N ALA A 626 11.95 -47.83 -11.38
CA ALA A 626 12.75 -48.46 -10.34
C ALA A 626 14.21 -48.68 -10.78
N ILE A 627 14.45 -48.96 -12.07
CA ILE A 627 15.79 -49.06 -12.66
C ILE A 627 16.44 -47.67 -12.72
N ASP A 628 15.72 -46.65 -13.21
CA ASP A 628 16.21 -45.26 -13.28
C ASP A 628 16.61 -44.75 -11.88
N ASP A 629 15.83 -45.07 -10.84
CA ASP A 629 16.13 -44.75 -9.45
C ASP A 629 17.38 -45.48 -8.93
N TRP A 630 17.57 -46.73 -9.33
CA TRP A 630 18.75 -47.52 -8.98
C TRP A 630 20.02 -46.98 -9.67
N GLU A 631 19.95 -46.63 -10.96
CA GLU A 631 21.08 -46.01 -11.67
C GLU A 631 21.47 -44.68 -11.00
N ARG A 632 20.50 -43.81 -10.69
CA ARG A 632 20.72 -42.54 -10.00
C ARG A 632 21.32 -42.69 -8.60
N ARG A 633 20.89 -43.69 -7.83
CA ARG A 633 21.39 -43.92 -6.45
C ARG A 633 22.78 -44.55 -6.42
N THR A 634 23.13 -45.35 -7.43
CA THR A 634 24.38 -46.13 -7.43
C THR A 634 25.47 -45.56 -8.34
N ASN A 635 25.12 -44.64 -9.25
CA ASN A 635 25.98 -44.12 -10.33
C ASN A 635 26.51 -45.21 -11.30
N PHE A 636 25.91 -46.39 -11.32
CA PHE A 636 26.15 -47.42 -12.33
C PHE A 636 25.03 -47.42 -13.36
N SER A 637 25.35 -47.73 -14.62
CA SER A 637 24.34 -47.91 -15.68
C SER A 637 24.04 -49.38 -15.92
N ALA A 638 22.77 -49.70 -16.18
CA ALA A 638 22.25 -51.00 -16.57
C ALA A 638 22.61 -51.31 -18.04
N GLN A 639 23.87 -51.68 -18.28
CA GLN A 639 24.38 -52.02 -19.61
C GLN A 639 23.81 -53.33 -20.17
N SER A 640 23.41 -54.25 -19.29
CA SER A 640 22.64 -55.44 -19.68
C SER A 640 21.51 -55.71 -18.68
N LEU A 641 20.28 -55.69 -19.18
CA LEU A 641 19.09 -56.15 -18.44
C LEU A 641 18.80 -57.60 -18.85
N GLY A 642 18.69 -58.49 -17.86
CA GLY A 642 18.19 -59.85 -18.03
C GLY A 642 16.66 -59.87 -18.00
N GLY A 643 16.07 -60.75 -17.21
CA GLY A 643 14.64 -60.72 -16.94
C GLY A 643 14.27 -59.74 -15.82
N ILE A 644 12.97 -59.40 -15.74
CA ILE A 644 12.37 -58.64 -14.64
C ILE A 644 11.01 -59.22 -14.25
N ALA A 645 10.75 -59.33 -12.95
CA ALA A 645 9.53 -59.90 -12.40
C ALA A 645 9.05 -59.14 -11.15
N MET A 646 7.74 -59.10 -10.94
CA MET A 646 7.14 -58.59 -9.69
C MET A 646 7.24 -59.66 -8.60
N ILE A 647 7.66 -59.28 -7.40
CA ILE A 647 7.68 -60.13 -6.21
C ILE A 647 6.94 -59.45 -5.05
N TYR A 648 6.21 -60.22 -4.26
CA TYR A 648 5.58 -59.78 -3.02
C TYR A 648 6.32 -60.34 -1.82
N LYS A 649 6.86 -59.45 -0.97
CA LYS A 649 7.52 -59.80 0.29
C LYS A 649 6.51 -59.70 1.44
N PRO A 650 6.29 -60.78 2.24
CA PRO A 650 5.38 -60.74 3.37
C PRO A 650 6.01 -60.01 4.57
N VAL A 651 5.23 -59.13 5.19
CA VAL A 651 5.54 -58.43 6.45
C VAL A 651 4.30 -58.41 7.35
N LEU A 652 4.46 -58.10 8.64
CA LEU A 652 3.33 -57.69 9.47
C LEU A 652 3.00 -56.25 9.12
N LEU A 653 1.82 -56.02 8.55
CA LEU A 653 1.25 -54.69 8.37
C LEU A 653 0.33 -54.39 9.55
N ALA A 654 0.58 -53.28 10.23
CA ALA A 654 -0.21 -52.83 11.36
C ALA A 654 -0.42 -51.31 11.25
N GLN A 655 -1.66 -50.85 11.13
CA GLN A 655 -2.02 -49.45 11.04
C GLN A 655 -3.22 -49.13 11.93
N ALA A 656 -3.16 -48.02 12.65
CA ALA A 656 -4.25 -47.53 13.47
C ALA A 656 -4.36 -46.00 13.41
N ALA A 657 -5.58 -45.49 13.37
CA ALA A 657 -5.90 -44.08 13.54
C ALA A 657 -6.21 -43.79 15.02
N VAL A 658 -5.45 -42.88 15.62
CA VAL A 658 -5.68 -42.35 16.96
C VAL A 658 -6.41 -41.02 16.83
N ARG A 659 -7.60 -40.92 17.44
CA ARG A 659 -8.43 -39.71 17.43
C ARG A 659 -8.18 -38.89 18.69
N TYR A 660 -8.00 -37.58 18.52
CA TYR A 660 -7.85 -36.61 19.60
C TYR A 660 -9.09 -35.71 19.60
N ALA A 661 -9.94 -35.89 20.61
CA ALA A 661 -11.18 -35.16 20.78
C ALA A 661 -11.25 -34.58 22.21
N ASP A 662 -10.72 -33.37 22.39
CA ASP A 662 -10.72 -32.67 23.68
C ASP A 662 -11.42 -31.31 23.57
N ARG A 663 -12.40 -31.10 24.46
CA ARG A 663 -13.19 -29.86 24.54
C ARG A 663 -12.42 -28.72 25.20
N LYS A 664 -11.42 -28.99 26.05
CA LYS A 664 -10.65 -27.93 26.74
C LYS A 664 -9.74 -27.20 25.76
N THR A 665 -9.06 -27.95 24.89
CA THR A 665 -8.18 -27.45 23.80
C THR A 665 -8.94 -27.19 22.49
N ASN A 666 -10.26 -27.42 22.44
CA ASN A 666 -11.08 -27.38 21.22
C ASN A 666 -10.51 -28.19 20.04
N THR A 667 -9.87 -29.33 20.36
CA THR A 667 -9.15 -30.16 19.40
C THR A 667 -10.00 -31.33 18.92
N PHE A 668 -10.11 -31.46 17.59
CA PHE A 668 -10.80 -32.55 16.90
C PHE A 668 -9.99 -33.00 15.69
N THR A 669 -8.98 -33.83 15.89
CA THR A 669 -8.09 -34.31 14.83
C THR A 669 -7.78 -35.80 14.96
N ALA A 670 -7.11 -36.38 13.97
CA ALA A 670 -6.64 -37.77 14.00
C ALA A 670 -5.20 -37.87 13.49
N ARG A 671 -4.47 -38.88 13.97
CA ARG A 671 -3.13 -39.25 13.49
C ARG A 671 -3.12 -40.74 13.18
N SER A 672 -2.66 -41.10 11.99
CA SER A 672 -2.47 -42.49 11.58
C SER A 672 -1.03 -42.91 11.89
N TYR A 673 -0.90 -44.00 12.66
CA TYR A 673 0.37 -44.65 12.96
C TYR A 673 0.40 -45.97 12.21
N ALA A 674 1.46 -46.23 11.45
CA ALA A 674 1.62 -47.46 10.68
C ALA A 674 3.00 -48.08 10.90
N PHE A 675 3.04 -49.41 10.91
CA PHE A 675 4.21 -50.22 11.18
C PHE A 675 4.28 -51.37 10.18
N ARG A 676 5.50 -51.66 9.70
CA ARG A 676 5.78 -52.73 8.74
C ARG A 676 6.93 -53.59 9.28
N VAL A 677 6.61 -54.68 9.97
CA VAL A 677 7.62 -55.54 10.63
C VAL A 677 7.99 -56.71 9.71
N PRO A 678 9.16 -56.71 9.05
CA PRO A 678 9.65 -57.86 8.30
C PRO A 678 10.14 -58.96 9.25
N GLY A 679 10.28 -60.19 8.76
CA GLY A 679 11.02 -61.22 9.48
C GLY A 679 10.36 -61.77 10.76
N LEU A 680 9.07 -61.50 10.99
CA LEU A 680 8.42 -61.71 12.29
C LEU A 680 8.62 -63.13 12.85
N GLU A 681 9.31 -63.21 13.99
CA GLU A 681 9.57 -64.46 14.70
C GLU A 681 8.36 -64.95 15.49
N ARG A 682 8.35 -66.25 15.82
CA ARG A 682 7.26 -66.85 16.60
C ARG A 682 7.20 -66.33 18.05
N ASN A 683 8.36 -66.13 18.68
CA ASN A 683 8.49 -65.82 20.12
C ASN A 683 9.34 -64.56 20.41
N GLY A 684 9.74 -63.78 19.39
CA GLY A 684 10.57 -62.58 19.54
C GLY A 684 9.77 -61.33 19.95
N ILE A 685 10.42 -60.38 20.62
CA ILE A 685 9.87 -59.06 20.97
C ILE A 685 9.85 -58.16 19.72
N VAL A 686 8.80 -57.36 19.54
CA VAL A 686 8.70 -56.40 18.42
C VAL A 686 9.06 -55.00 18.91
N HIS A 687 10.17 -54.46 18.43
CA HIS A 687 10.57 -53.08 18.68
C HIS A 687 9.83 -52.14 17.71
N TRP A 688 8.53 -51.94 17.94
CA TRP A 688 7.63 -51.23 17.02
C TRP A 688 8.17 -49.91 16.45
N GLN A 689 8.87 -49.11 17.26
CA GLN A 689 9.46 -47.82 16.84
C GLN A 689 10.53 -47.96 15.73
N GLU A 690 11.20 -49.11 15.62
CA GLU A 690 12.19 -49.38 14.55
C GLU A 690 11.53 -49.72 13.21
N PHE A 691 10.21 -49.98 13.22
CA PHE A 691 9.43 -50.43 12.08
C PHE A 691 8.31 -49.46 11.68
N GLU A 692 8.38 -48.22 12.16
CA GLU A 692 7.44 -47.15 11.76
C GLU A 692 7.54 -46.89 10.26
N ALA A 693 6.38 -46.71 9.62
CA ALA A 693 6.24 -46.57 8.18
C ALA A 693 5.14 -45.58 7.82
N ALA A 694 5.17 -45.07 6.58
CA ALA A 694 4.09 -44.24 6.06
C ALA A 694 2.76 -45.01 6.04
N ALA A 695 1.70 -44.35 6.53
CA ALA A 695 0.35 -44.87 6.53
C ALA A 695 -0.17 -45.06 5.08
N ILE A 696 -0.89 -46.14 4.87
CA ILE A 696 -1.41 -46.56 3.56
C ILE A 696 -2.90 -46.20 3.50
N ASP A 697 -3.34 -45.65 2.36
CA ASP A 697 -4.76 -45.48 2.06
C ASP A 697 -5.42 -46.86 1.89
N ALA A 698 -6.23 -47.26 2.87
CA ALA A 698 -6.92 -48.55 2.89
C ALA A 698 -7.81 -48.80 1.65
N LYS A 699 -8.21 -47.75 0.90
CA LYS A 699 -8.98 -47.90 -0.34
C LYS A 699 -8.14 -48.38 -1.53
N ARG A 700 -6.81 -48.30 -1.44
CA ARG A 700 -5.86 -48.71 -2.49
C ARG A 700 -5.32 -50.13 -2.28
N VAL A 701 -5.65 -50.75 -1.16
CA VAL A 701 -5.18 -52.07 -0.75
C VAL A 701 -6.22 -53.12 -1.14
N SER A 702 -5.76 -54.32 -1.54
CA SER A 702 -6.63 -55.42 -1.95
C SER A 702 -6.42 -56.66 -1.07
N GLY A 703 -7.46 -57.49 -0.92
CA GLY A 703 -7.33 -58.83 -0.33
C GLY A 703 -6.73 -59.87 -1.30
N GLU A 704 -6.67 -59.52 -2.59
CA GLU A 704 -6.14 -60.34 -3.69
C GLU A 704 -5.00 -59.62 -4.44
N PRO A 705 -4.02 -60.34 -5.02
CA PRO A 705 -2.86 -59.75 -5.69
C PRO A 705 -3.25 -59.00 -6.97
N PHE A 706 -2.71 -57.78 -7.15
CA PHE A 706 -2.99 -56.92 -8.32
C PHE A 706 -2.41 -57.44 -9.65
N THR A 707 -1.32 -58.21 -9.60
CA THR A 707 -0.58 -58.70 -10.78
C THR A 707 0.01 -60.08 -10.50
N GLN A 708 0.47 -60.79 -11.56
CA GLN A 708 1.11 -62.09 -11.40
C GLN A 708 2.53 -61.96 -10.82
N ALA A 709 2.67 -62.06 -9.51
CA ALA A 709 3.95 -61.99 -8.79
C ALA A 709 4.54 -63.36 -8.43
N LEU A 710 5.77 -63.35 -7.89
CA LEU A 710 6.30 -64.41 -7.02
C LEU A 710 6.03 -64.02 -5.55
N TYR A 711 5.80 -64.98 -4.68
CA TYR A 711 5.47 -64.75 -3.27
C TYR A 711 6.58 -65.25 -2.37
N GLY A 712 7.05 -64.41 -1.45
CA GLY A 712 8.01 -64.80 -0.42
C GLY A 712 7.38 -65.71 0.62
N ASP A 713 8.18 -66.61 1.20
CA ASP A 713 7.75 -67.53 2.23
C ASP A 713 7.31 -66.80 3.52
N LEU A 714 6.26 -67.32 4.17
CA LEU A 714 5.76 -66.78 5.43
C LEU A 714 6.69 -67.16 6.58
N THR A 715 7.09 -66.18 7.38
CA THR A 715 7.83 -66.46 8.61
C THR A 715 6.94 -67.14 9.65
N PRO A 716 7.51 -67.91 10.60
CA PRO A 716 6.72 -68.60 11.62
C PRO A 716 5.78 -67.70 12.41
N GLY A 717 6.17 -66.44 12.69
CA GLY A 717 5.31 -65.46 13.38
C GLY A 717 4.14 -64.96 12.56
N LEU A 718 4.30 -64.78 11.24
CA LEU A 718 3.21 -64.37 10.34
C LEU A 718 2.17 -65.47 10.13
N SER A 719 2.58 -66.73 10.26
CA SER A 719 1.69 -67.90 10.15
C SER A 719 0.86 -68.20 11.40
N ASP A 720 1.10 -67.53 12.53
CA ASP A 720 0.49 -67.84 13.84
C ASP A 720 -0.58 -66.80 14.23
N ALA A 721 -1.85 -67.12 13.99
CA ALA A 721 -2.98 -66.24 14.29
C ALA A 721 -3.10 -65.83 15.78
N ARG A 722 -2.58 -66.64 16.71
CA ARG A 722 -2.58 -66.28 18.14
C ARG A 722 -1.52 -65.22 18.42
N ARG A 723 -0.33 -65.33 17.81
CA ARG A 723 0.74 -64.32 17.90
C ARG A 723 0.27 -62.98 17.33
N LEU A 724 -0.39 -62.99 16.17
CA LEU A 724 -0.97 -61.78 15.58
C LEU A 724 -2.02 -61.12 16.49
N THR A 725 -2.94 -61.91 17.08
CA THR A 725 -3.94 -61.40 18.03
C THR A 725 -3.30 -60.76 19.28
N GLN A 726 -2.17 -61.31 19.75
CA GLN A 726 -1.40 -60.72 20.85
C GLN A 726 -0.77 -59.39 20.45
N LEU A 727 -0.08 -59.35 19.31
CA LEU A 727 0.58 -58.15 18.78
C LEU A 727 -0.42 -57.02 18.48
N GLN A 728 -1.64 -57.32 18.06
CA GLN A 728 -2.69 -56.32 17.87
C GLN A 728 -3.09 -55.63 19.18
N ARG A 729 -3.10 -56.36 20.31
CA ARG A 729 -3.35 -55.78 21.64
C ARG A 729 -2.15 -54.96 22.12
N GLU A 730 -0.95 -55.48 21.90
CA GLU A 730 0.32 -54.82 22.19
C GLU A 730 0.43 -53.46 21.48
N LEU A 731 0.01 -53.38 20.21
CA LEU A 731 -0.08 -52.14 19.43
C LEU A 731 -1.03 -51.11 20.07
N ILE A 732 -2.22 -51.54 20.50
CA ILE A 732 -3.20 -50.64 21.15
C ILE A 732 -2.65 -50.13 22.49
N ASP A 733 -1.98 -51.00 23.26
CA ASP A 733 -1.33 -50.62 24.51
C ASP A 733 -0.13 -49.68 24.30
N LEU A 734 0.67 -49.91 23.25
CA LEU A 734 1.74 -49.00 22.84
C LEU A 734 1.17 -47.61 22.54
N LEU A 735 0.25 -47.51 21.59
CA LEU A 735 -0.32 -46.24 21.15
C LEU A 735 -1.05 -45.51 22.28
N TYR A 736 -1.74 -46.21 23.17
CA TYR A 736 -2.35 -45.61 24.36
C TYR A 736 -1.34 -44.93 25.29
N ASN A 737 -0.13 -45.47 25.42
CA ASN A 737 0.90 -44.93 26.29
C ASN A 737 1.77 -43.85 25.60
N THR A 738 1.99 -43.96 24.28
CA THR A 738 2.96 -43.16 23.53
C THR A 738 2.37 -42.10 22.59
N ALA A 739 1.18 -42.31 22.02
CA ALA A 739 0.58 -41.44 21.00
C ALA A 739 0.01 -40.14 21.59
N ARG A 740 0.89 -39.28 22.11
CA ARG A 740 0.54 -38.00 22.74
C ARG A 740 0.53 -36.87 21.72
N LEU A 741 -0.47 -36.00 21.76
CA LEU A 741 -0.55 -34.80 20.94
C LEU A 741 -0.18 -33.58 21.79
N ASN A 742 0.97 -32.95 21.51
CA ASN A 742 1.37 -31.71 22.17
C ASN A 742 0.87 -30.52 21.36
N ILE A 743 0.20 -29.58 22.04
CA ILE A 743 -0.43 -28.41 21.43
C ILE A 743 0.14 -27.15 22.09
N PRO A 744 0.76 -26.22 21.34
CA PRO A 744 1.16 -24.93 21.88
C PRO A 744 -0.02 -24.15 22.46
N TYR A 745 0.21 -23.50 23.61
CA TYR A 745 -0.81 -22.80 24.39
C TYR A 745 -0.23 -21.53 25.03
N ASN A 746 -0.98 -20.44 24.96
CA ASN A 746 -0.66 -19.19 25.66
C ASN A 746 -1.53 -19.08 26.93
N PRO A 747 -0.96 -19.21 28.15
CA PRO A 747 -1.72 -19.24 29.39
C PRO A 747 -2.33 -17.89 29.77
N SER A 748 -1.63 -16.78 29.51
CA SER A 748 -2.11 -15.42 29.78
C SER A 748 -3.29 -14.97 28.89
N LEU A 749 -3.42 -15.55 27.69
CA LEU A 749 -4.48 -15.23 26.74
C LEU A 749 -5.59 -16.29 26.67
N GLY A 750 -5.30 -17.53 27.08
CA GLY A 750 -6.25 -18.64 27.01
C GLY A 750 -6.38 -19.27 25.61
N ILE A 751 -5.37 -19.09 24.75
CA ILE A 751 -5.41 -19.47 23.33
C ILE A 751 -4.59 -20.75 23.11
N TYR A 752 -5.22 -21.76 22.52
CA TYR A 752 -4.58 -22.99 22.07
C TYR A 752 -4.30 -22.92 20.56
N ALA A 753 -3.20 -23.53 20.12
CA ALA A 753 -2.91 -23.71 18.70
C ALA A 753 -3.88 -24.70 18.04
N ASN A 754 -4.09 -24.53 16.74
CA ASN A 754 -4.66 -25.59 15.91
C ASN A 754 -3.62 -26.73 15.78
N PRO A 755 -3.90 -27.98 16.16
CA PRO A 755 -2.96 -29.10 16.05
C PRO A 755 -2.61 -29.49 14.61
N ASP A 756 -3.42 -29.05 13.63
CA ASP A 756 -3.18 -29.23 12.19
C ASP A 756 -2.67 -27.94 11.50
N GLY A 757 -2.59 -26.83 12.25
CA GLY A 757 -2.07 -25.54 11.77
C GLY A 757 -0.57 -25.39 12.00
N ASN A 758 0.04 -24.39 11.37
CA ASN A 758 1.45 -24.09 11.61
C ASN A 758 1.66 -23.22 12.88
N TYR A 759 2.87 -23.23 13.45
CA TYR A 759 3.19 -22.46 14.65
C TYR A 759 3.05 -20.93 14.46
N ALA A 760 3.12 -20.43 13.22
CA ALA A 760 2.94 -19.01 12.93
C ALA A 760 1.48 -18.56 13.06
N GLU A 761 0.49 -19.43 12.74
CA GLU A 761 -0.94 -19.17 12.98
C GLU A 761 -1.26 -19.01 14.48
N PHE A 762 -0.68 -19.88 15.32
CA PHE A 762 -0.77 -19.75 16.78
C PHE A 762 -0.17 -18.44 17.27
N LYS A 763 1.06 -18.11 16.82
CA LYS A 763 1.72 -16.86 17.18
C LYS A 763 0.95 -15.62 16.69
N ALA A 764 0.35 -15.67 15.50
CA ALA A 764 -0.49 -14.60 14.97
C ALA A 764 -1.75 -14.40 15.82
N SER A 765 -2.42 -15.50 16.19
CA SER A 765 -3.61 -15.49 17.05
C SER A 765 -3.33 -14.93 18.45
N ALA A 766 -2.22 -15.35 19.08
CA ALA A 766 -1.75 -14.81 20.35
C ALA A 766 -1.37 -13.32 20.23
N THR A 767 -0.69 -12.92 19.16
CA THR A 767 -0.34 -11.51 18.90
C THR A 767 -1.58 -10.64 18.71
N GLN A 768 -2.59 -11.13 17.99
CA GLN A 768 -3.83 -10.38 17.74
C GLN A 768 -4.64 -10.17 19.03
N ALA A 769 -4.87 -11.22 19.81
CA ALA A 769 -5.58 -11.11 21.09
C ALA A 769 -4.81 -10.26 22.14
N ALA A 770 -3.47 -10.27 22.10
CA ALA A 770 -2.66 -9.37 22.92
C ALA A 770 -2.83 -7.90 22.49
N ARG A 771 -2.91 -7.60 21.18
CA ARG A 771 -3.18 -6.25 20.67
C ARG A 771 -4.55 -5.74 21.13
N GLU A 772 -5.60 -6.54 20.99
CA GLU A 772 -6.96 -6.16 21.41
C GLU A 772 -7.03 -5.83 22.92
N LYS A 773 -6.38 -6.63 23.77
CA LYS A 773 -6.29 -6.33 25.21
C LYS A 773 -5.39 -5.13 25.53
N ARG A 774 -4.30 -4.95 24.77
CA ARG A 774 -3.38 -3.81 24.88
C ARG A 774 -4.08 -2.51 24.55
N ASP A 775 -4.81 -2.45 23.45
CA ASP A 775 -5.45 -1.24 22.96
C ASP A 775 -6.52 -0.79 23.97
N GLY A 776 -7.33 -1.72 24.49
CA GLY A 776 -8.25 -1.44 25.60
C GLY A 776 -7.61 -1.18 26.99
N GLU A 777 -6.29 -1.32 27.14
CA GLU A 777 -5.53 -0.85 28.31
C GLU A 777 -4.88 0.52 28.05
N ILE A 778 -4.41 0.76 26.82
CA ILE A 778 -3.95 2.06 26.32
C ILE A 778 -5.09 3.09 26.43
N ASP A 779 -6.31 2.78 26.01
CA ASP A 779 -7.47 3.68 26.11
C ASP A 779 -7.74 4.11 27.55
N LYS A 780 -7.57 3.19 28.52
CA LYS A 780 -7.77 3.47 29.95
C LYS A 780 -6.67 4.34 30.53
N VAL A 781 -5.41 4.09 30.15
CA VAL A 781 -4.26 4.90 30.57
C VAL A 781 -4.37 6.29 29.97
N THR A 782 -4.68 6.41 28.67
CA THR A 782 -4.92 7.68 27.97
C THR A 782 -6.01 8.49 28.67
N ALA A 783 -7.20 7.91 28.87
CA ALA A 783 -8.30 8.59 29.57
C ALA A 783 -8.01 8.93 31.05
N GLN A 784 -7.01 8.31 31.68
CA GLN A 784 -6.54 8.68 33.02
C GLN A 784 -5.61 9.90 32.96
N TYR A 785 -4.64 9.92 32.04
CA TYR A 785 -3.67 11.00 31.91
C TYR A 785 -4.28 12.27 31.29
N GLU A 786 -5.19 12.15 30.31
CA GLU A 786 -5.97 13.28 29.77
C GLU A 786 -6.66 14.06 30.89
N ARG A 787 -7.41 13.37 31.77
CA ARG A 787 -8.09 13.98 32.92
C ARG A 787 -7.16 14.60 33.96
N ALA A 788 -5.87 14.25 33.95
CA ALA A 788 -4.86 14.85 34.81
C ALA A 788 -4.24 16.09 34.13
N MET A 789 -3.96 16.02 32.83
CA MET A 789 -3.51 17.15 32.01
C MET A 789 -4.55 18.26 31.95
N ASP A 790 -5.83 17.93 31.71
CA ASP A 790 -6.95 18.88 31.72
C ASP A 790 -6.97 19.72 33.02
N LYS A 791 -6.74 19.08 34.17
CA LYS A 791 -6.72 19.74 35.48
C LYS A 791 -5.52 20.66 35.65
N LEU A 792 -4.35 20.30 35.10
CA LEU A 792 -3.17 21.16 35.11
C LEU A 792 -3.35 22.36 34.17
N GLU A 793 -3.91 22.14 32.97
CA GLU A 793 -4.23 23.22 32.04
C GLU A 793 -5.26 24.19 32.66
N ASP A 794 -6.30 23.67 33.32
CA ASP A 794 -7.31 24.50 33.99
C ASP A 794 -6.71 25.34 35.15
N LYS A 795 -5.75 24.79 35.90
CA LYS A 795 -4.99 25.54 36.93
C LYS A 795 -4.12 26.63 36.29
N LEU A 796 -3.32 26.27 35.28
CA LEU A 796 -2.42 27.17 34.56
C LEU A 796 -3.21 28.32 33.92
N ARG A 797 -4.35 28.03 33.30
CA ARG A 797 -5.26 29.02 32.70
C ARG A 797 -5.89 29.97 33.72
N ARG A 798 -6.13 29.53 34.96
CA ARG A 798 -6.56 30.42 36.06
C ARG A 798 -5.42 31.33 36.48
N LYS A 799 -4.22 30.77 36.71
CA LYS A 799 -3.04 31.54 37.14
C LYS A 799 -2.59 32.58 36.11
N LEU A 800 -2.60 32.25 34.82
CA LEU A 800 -2.32 33.21 33.74
C LEU A 800 -3.32 34.38 33.72
N ARG A 801 -4.61 34.14 34.05
CA ARG A 801 -5.63 35.20 34.13
C ARG A 801 -5.49 36.07 35.39
N GLU A 802 -5.08 35.48 36.51
CA GLU A 802 -4.75 36.22 37.73
C GLU A 802 -3.57 37.17 37.45
N MET A 803 -2.48 36.66 36.88
CA MET A 803 -1.32 37.45 36.47
C MET A 803 -1.69 38.58 35.47
N GLU A 804 -2.49 38.29 34.44
CA GLU A 804 -2.95 39.31 33.48
C GLU A 804 -3.80 40.42 34.15
N SER A 805 -4.51 40.10 35.25
CA SER A 805 -5.25 41.10 36.03
C SER A 805 -4.35 41.93 36.94
N GLU A 806 -3.34 41.31 37.55
CA GLU A 806 -2.32 41.97 38.38
C GLU A 806 -1.45 42.93 37.53
N GLU A 807 -1.05 42.52 36.32
CA GLU A 807 -0.35 43.37 35.35
C GLU A 807 -1.18 44.59 34.93
N LYS A 808 -2.48 44.39 34.65
CA LYS A 808 -3.39 45.49 34.27
C LYS A 808 -3.58 46.48 35.41
N GLU A 809 -3.76 46.01 36.65
CA GLU A 809 -3.85 46.91 37.81
C GLU A 809 -2.55 47.70 38.02
N LEU A 810 -1.39 47.09 37.75
CA LEU A 810 -0.09 47.77 37.80
C LEU A 810 0.06 48.80 36.65
N ALA A 811 -0.46 48.50 35.46
CA ALA A 811 -0.49 49.43 34.33
C ALA A 811 -1.47 50.61 34.54
N ASP A 812 -2.61 50.38 35.19
CA ASP A 812 -3.59 51.42 35.49
C ASP A 812 -3.12 52.34 36.62
N ARG A 813 -2.55 51.78 37.71
CA ARG A 813 -1.91 52.59 38.77
C ARG A 813 -0.71 53.40 38.25
N LYS A 814 0.02 52.90 37.23
CA LYS A 814 1.05 53.70 36.51
C LYS A 814 0.46 54.83 35.66
N ARG A 815 -0.78 54.68 35.13
CA ARG A 815 -1.48 55.73 34.39
C ARG A 815 -2.01 56.83 35.31
N GLU A 816 -2.46 56.49 36.53
CA GLU A 816 -2.86 57.48 37.54
C GLU A 816 -1.67 58.34 38.05
N GLU A 817 -0.46 57.76 38.17
CA GLU A 817 0.77 58.51 38.52
C GLU A 817 1.16 59.56 37.45
N LEU A 818 0.63 59.48 36.21
CA LEU A 818 0.97 60.37 35.09
C LEU A 818 -0.01 61.53 34.85
N PHE A 819 -1.11 61.62 35.59
CA PHE A 819 -2.12 62.69 35.42
C PHE A 819 -2.16 63.72 36.58
N THR A 820 -1.33 63.56 37.61
CA THR A 820 -1.28 64.44 38.80
C THR A 820 -0.10 65.41 38.79
N THR A 821 0.20 66.02 37.64
CA THR A 821 1.15 67.17 37.52
C THR A 821 0.67 68.22 36.51
N GLY A 822 -0.66 68.43 36.41
CA GLY A 822 -1.28 69.38 35.48
C GLY A 822 -1.81 70.68 36.08
N GLU A 823 -2.37 70.66 37.30
CA GLU A 823 -3.21 71.78 37.82
C GLU A 823 -2.81 72.26 39.24
N ALA A 824 -1.53 72.61 39.44
CA ALA A 824 -1.04 73.09 40.75
C ALA A 824 -0.16 74.36 40.71
N ILE A 825 -0.21 75.14 39.62
CA ILE A 825 0.59 76.39 39.48
C ILE A 825 -0.26 77.67 39.74
N LEU A 826 -1.60 77.56 39.79
CA LEU A 826 -2.50 78.72 39.66
C LEU A 826 -3.20 79.22 40.94
N SER A 827 -2.94 78.66 42.13
CA SER A 827 -3.55 79.14 43.40
C SER A 827 -2.60 79.85 44.38
N LEU A 828 -1.31 79.97 44.04
CA LEU A 828 -0.25 80.48 44.95
C LEU A 828 -0.16 82.01 45.05
N LEU A 829 -1.23 82.76 44.72
CA LEU A 829 -1.21 84.23 44.68
C LEU A 829 -2.27 84.95 45.55
N LYS A 830 -3.11 84.21 46.30
CA LYS A 830 -4.02 84.78 47.31
C LYS A 830 -4.04 83.93 48.57
N GLY A 831 -3.11 84.19 49.48
CA GLY A 831 -3.03 83.47 50.73
C GLY A 831 -4.18 83.82 51.69
N GLN A 832 -4.89 82.80 52.16
CA GLN A 832 -5.34 82.70 53.55
C GLN A 832 -5.72 81.25 53.91
N THR A 833 -5.18 80.82 55.07
CA THR A 833 -5.61 79.78 56.02
C THR A 833 -6.98 79.09 55.85
N ALA A 834 -7.21 77.84 56.30
CA ALA A 834 -6.34 76.76 56.81
C ALA A 834 -7.18 75.50 57.13
N TYR A 835 -6.66 74.29 56.87
CA TYR A 835 -6.75 73.16 57.81
C TYR A 835 -5.74 72.04 57.45
N THR A 836 -5.20 71.42 58.50
CA THR A 836 -4.35 70.20 58.57
C THR A 836 -4.72 69.07 57.59
N LEU A 837 -3.81 68.17 57.18
CA LEU A 837 -2.91 67.39 58.06
C LEU A 837 -1.69 66.76 57.34
N SER A 838 -0.63 66.52 58.10
CA SER A 838 0.63 65.89 57.68
C SER A 838 0.54 64.36 57.47
N ARG A 839 1.08 63.84 56.37
CA ARG A 839 1.61 62.45 56.28
C ARG A 839 2.49 62.13 55.05
N ALA A 840 3.53 62.94 54.81
CA ALA A 840 4.57 62.63 53.82
C ALA A 840 5.60 61.58 54.33
N THR A 841 5.17 60.33 54.56
CA THR A 841 6.06 59.16 54.81
C THR A 841 5.35 57.82 54.52
N ARG A 842 5.08 57.48 53.25
CA ARG A 842 4.74 56.08 52.87
C ARG A 842 4.95 55.64 51.41
N ALA A 843 5.59 56.43 50.55
CA ALA A 843 5.75 56.11 49.12
C ALA A 843 6.75 54.97 48.79
N GLY A 844 7.62 54.58 49.74
CA GLY A 844 8.72 53.64 49.48
C GLY A 844 8.44 52.14 49.70
N ARG A 845 7.25 51.74 50.16
CA ARG A 845 6.97 50.33 50.55
C ARG A 845 6.09 49.57 49.55
N PHE A 846 5.19 50.24 48.82
CA PHE A 846 4.26 49.59 47.90
C PHE A 846 4.89 49.13 46.56
N ARG A 847 5.90 49.84 46.03
CA ARG A 847 6.61 49.43 44.79
C ARG A 847 7.39 48.12 44.88
N ARG A 848 7.54 47.56 46.09
CA ARG A 848 8.27 46.31 46.32
C ARG A 848 7.33 45.12 46.40
N GLN A 849 6.23 45.26 47.15
CA GLN A 849 5.21 44.24 47.33
C GLN A 849 4.61 43.78 45.99
N THR A 850 4.09 44.71 45.17
CA THR A 850 3.48 44.38 43.85
C THR A 850 4.48 43.89 42.80
N LYS A 851 5.78 43.87 43.10
CA LYS A 851 6.82 43.23 42.26
C LYS A 851 7.21 41.86 42.75
N GLU A 852 7.08 41.62 44.06
CA GLU A 852 7.24 40.31 44.69
C GLU A 852 6.02 39.44 44.32
N ASP A 853 4.79 39.98 44.38
CA ASP A 853 3.54 39.29 44.00
C ASP A 853 3.59 38.75 42.54
N LEU A 854 4.02 39.58 41.57
CA LEU A 854 4.10 39.17 40.16
C LEU A 854 5.14 38.06 39.93
N SER A 855 6.27 38.13 40.65
CA SER A 855 7.34 37.12 40.59
C SER A 855 6.92 35.80 41.24
N GLU A 856 6.00 35.82 42.20
CA GLU A 856 5.39 34.63 42.80
C GLU A 856 4.42 33.96 41.80
N SER A 857 3.58 34.74 41.13
CA SER A 857 2.71 34.27 40.03
C SER A 857 3.51 33.64 38.87
N GLU A 858 4.61 34.27 38.44
CA GLU A 858 5.53 33.72 37.43
C GLU A 858 6.15 32.37 37.87
N ALA A 859 6.58 32.25 39.13
CA ALA A 859 7.15 31.01 39.66
C ALA A 859 6.13 29.86 39.71
N VAL A 860 4.89 30.13 40.12
CA VAL A 860 3.80 29.13 40.13
C VAL A 860 3.40 28.71 38.72
N ILE A 861 3.46 29.62 37.73
CA ILE A 861 3.23 29.29 36.31
C ILE A 861 4.33 28.34 35.81
N ALA A 862 5.60 28.61 36.14
CA ALA A 862 6.72 27.73 35.77
C ALA A 862 6.62 26.34 36.44
N GLU A 863 6.21 26.28 37.71
CA GLU A 863 5.97 25.02 38.43
C GLU A 863 4.84 24.21 37.78
N LEU A 864 3.72 24.83 37.41
CA LEU A 864 2.61 24.16 36.72
C LEU A 864 2.98 23.67 35.31
N GLN A 865 3.88 24.38 34.61
CA GLN A 865 4.42 23.96 33.31
C GLN A 865 5.37 22.76 33.46
N ASP A 866 6.21 22.74 34.49
CA ASP A 866 7.07 21.60 34.83
C ASP A 866 6.25 20.37 35.30
N GLU A 867 5.18 20.56 36.09
CA GLU A 867 4.19 19.50 36.38
C GLU A 867 3.56 18.94 35.10
N GLN A 868 3.17 19.80 34.15
CA GLN A 868 2.58 19.38 32.88
C GLN A 868 3.56 18.59 32.01
N GLN A 869 4.84 19.01 31.95
CA GLN A 869 5.88 18.30 31.21
C GLN A 869 6.16 16.93 31.84
N LYS A 870 6.35 16.85 33.17
CA LYS A 870 6.57 15.58 33.87
C LYS A 870 5.41 14.61 33.68
N LEU A 871 4.17 15.09 33.73
CA LEU A 871 2.99 14.27 33.50
C LEU A 871 2.93 13.72 32.07
N ALA A 872 3.44 14.45 31.07
CA ALA A 872 3.56 13.96 29.70
C ALA A 872 4.67 12.90 29.55
N GLU A 873 5.82 13.09 30.21
CA GLU A 873 6.89 12.09 30.25
C GLU A 873 6.43 10.79 30.97
N GLU A 874 5.70 10.91 32.08
CA GLU A 874 5.08 9.77 32.78
C GLU A 874 4.04 9.06 31.91
N PHE A 875 3.23 9.80 31.14
CA PHE A 875 2.25 9.22 30.22
C PHE A 875 2.94 8.40 29.11
N GLU A 876 4.01 8.92 28.51
CA GLU A 876 4.80 8.16 27.53
C GLU A 876 5.39 6.88 28.14
N LEU A 877 5.94 6.94 29.36
CA LEU A 877 6.47 5.78 30.06
C LEU A 877 5.37 4.75 30.37
N ALA A 878 4.18 5.20 30.75
CA ALA A 878 3.03 4.32 30.99
C ALA A 878 2.58 3.61 29.69
N LEU A 879 2.48 4.33 28.57
CA LEU A 879 2.14 3.73 27.27
C LEU A 879 3.19 2.71 26.80
N ARG A 880 4.49 2.99 27.02
CA ARG A 880 5.58 2.05 26.72
C ARG A 880 5.47 0.80 27.60
N ALA A 881 5.23 0.96 28.90
CA ALA A 881 5.06 -0.16 29.83
C ALA A 881 3.86 -1.07 29.46
N VAL A 882 2.74 -0.50 29.00
CA VAL A 882 1.60 -1.28 28.48
C VAL A 882 1.97 -2.04 27.21
N ASN A 883 2.68 -1.42 26.26
CA ASN A 883 3.16 -2.11 25.06
C ASN A 883 4.09 -3.27 25.40
N ASP A 884 5.10 -3.06 26.26
CA ASP A 884 6.07 -4.09 26.66
C ASP A 884 5.43 -5.25 27.41
N LYS A 885 4.45 -4.96 28.28
CA LYS A 885 3.64 -5.96 29.00
C LYS A 885 2.93 -6.90 28.01
N TRP A 886 2.21 -6.34 27.04
CA TRP A 886 1.46 -7.15 26.08
C TRP A 886 2.33 -7.82 25.01
N ALA A 887 3.49 -7.25 24.67
CA ALA A 887 4.50 -7.92 23.85
C ALA A 887 5.07 -9.18 24.54
N LYS A 888 5.35 -9.11 25.85
CA LYS A 888 5.77 -10.27 26.65
C LYS A 888 4.68 -11.33 26.75
N VAL A 889 3.43 -10.92 26.99
CA VAL A 889 2.27 -11.83 27.02
C VAL A 889 2.05 -12.52 25.66
N ALA A 890 2.18 -11.80 24.54
CA ALA A 890 2.05 -12.39 23.20
C ALA A 890 3.15 -13.41 22.87
N ALA A 891 4.35 -13.25 23.43
CA ALA A 891 5.49 -14.14 23.24
C ALA A 891 5.47 -15.37 24.17
N GLU A 892 4.59 -15.41 25.17
CA GLU A 892 4.46 -16.54 26.09
C GLU A 892 3.91 -17.78 25.36
N SER A 893 4.60 -18.91 25.50
CA SER A 893 4.24 -20.18 24.86
C SER A 893 4.57 -21.33 25.82
N SER A 894 3.59 -22.19 26.04
CA SER A 894 3.71 -23.43 26.81
C SER A 894 3.14 -24.59 25.99
N GLU A 895 3.39 -25.84 26.38
CA GLU A 895 2.80 -27.02 25.73
C GLU A 895 1.69 -27.63 26.59
N GLN A 896 0.52 -27.85 26.00
CA GLN A 896 -0.55 -28.65 26.57
C GLN A 896 -0.61 -30.00 25.85
N THR A 897 -0.27 -31.07 26.57
CA THR A 897 -0.43 -32.44 26.05
C THR A 897 -1.88 -32.90 26.13
N VAL A 898 -2.35 -33.57 25.07
CA VAL A 898 -3.61 -34.31 24.97
C VAL A 898 -3.28 -35.79 24.79
N THR A 899 -3.83 -36.65 25.67
CA THR A 899 -3.63 -38.10 25.63
C THR A 899 -4.90 -38.83 25.18
N PRO A 900 -4.82 -39.82 24.29
CA PRO A 900 -5.98 -40.58 23.82
C PRO A 900 -6.44 -41.60 24.85
N PHE A 901 -7.72 -41.99 24.82
CA PHE A 901 -8.18 -43.20 25.50
C PHE A 901 -8.11 -44.41 24.55
N LYS A 902 -8.07 -45.64 25.09
CA LYS A 902 -8.06 -46.87 24.27
C LYS A 902 -9.23 -46.97 23.27
N LYS A 903 -10.38 -46.37 23.60
CA LYS A 903 -11.57 -46.27 22.73
C LYS A 903 -11.39 -45.34 21.51
N ASP A 904 -10.39 -44.46 21.55
CA ASP A 904 -10.12 -43.48 20.49
C ASP A 904 -9.06 -44.00 19.49
N ILE A 905 -8.53 -45.20 19.74
CA ILE A 905 -7.56 -45.91 18.90
C ILE A 905 -8.35 -46.90 18.04
N GLN A 906 -8.47 -46.61 16.74
CA GLN A 906 -9.11 -47.50 15.78
C GLN A 906 -8.03 -48.20 14.94
N VAL A 907 -7.90 -49.52 15.08
CA VAL A 907 -7.06 -50.32 14.18
C VAL A 907 -7.74 -50.40 12.81
N GLU A 908 -7.04 -49.95 11.77
CA GLU A 908 -7.55 -49.85 10.40
C GLU A 908 -7.14 -51.06 9.56
N MET A 909 -5.88 -51.50 9.70
CA MET A 909 -5.33 -52.68 9.03
C MET A 909 -4.43 -53.44 10.00
N PHE A 910 -4.60 -54.76 10.11
CA PHE A 910 -3.71 -55.60 10.91
C PHE A 910 -3.66 -57.02 10.35
N GLY A 911 -2.50 -57.45 9.85
CA GLY A 911 -2.37 -58.75 9.20
C GLY A 911 -1.11 -58.87 8.34
N ILE A 912 -1.15 -59.77 7.35
CA ILE A 912 -0.02 -59.96 6.43
C ILE A 912 -0.09 -58.88 5.35
N GLY A 913 0.90 -57.99 5.33
CA GLY A 913 1.15 -57.06 4.23
C GLY A 913 2.04 -57.73 3.18
N TRP A 914 1.59 -57.74 1.92
CA TRP A 914 2.39 -58.19 0.79
C TRP A 914 2.94 -56.94 0.07
N ILE A 915 4.22 -56.67 0.28
CA ILE A 915 4.91 -55.47 -0.22
C ILE A 915 5.54 -55.75 -1.59
N PRO A 916 5.26 -54.94 -2.64
CA PRO A 916 5.74 -55.19 -3.99
C PRO A 916 7.19 -54.72 -4.18
N PHE A 917 7.99 -55.55 -4.85
CA PHE A 917 9.35 -55.25 -5.31
C PHE A 917 9.53 -55.72 -6.77
N TRP A 918 10.35 -54.99 -7.53
CA TRP A 918 10.87 -55.45 -8.81
C TRP A 918 12.11 -56.31 -8.59
N TYR A 919 12.03 -57.59 -8.94
CA TYR A 919 13.18 -58.49 -9.00
C TYR A 919 13.76 -58.46 -10.41
N ALA A 920 14.97 -57.92 -10.56
CA ALA A 920 15.59 -57.68 -11.86
C ALA A 920 17.03 -58.24 -11.88
N GLU A 921 17.45 -58.76 -13.03
CA GLU A 921 18.86 -59.07 -13.28
C GLU A 921 19.50 -57.90 -14.04
N ILE A 922 20.43 -57.19 -13.41
CA ILE A 922 21.12 -56.04 -13.97
C ILE A 922 22.63 -56.32 -13.93
N ASN A 923 23.30 -56.20 -15.08
CA ASN A 923 24.75 -56.42 -15.23
C ASN A 923 25.23 -57.79 -14.66
N GLY A 924 24.40 -58.83 -14.77
CA GLY A 924 24.68 -60.17 -14.22
C GLY A 924 24.50 -60.31 -12.71
N GLN A 925 23.89 -59.34 -12.03
CA GLN A 925 23.53 -59.39 -10.61
C GLN A 925 22.01 -59.30 -10.42
N THR A 926 21.47 -60.15 -9.55
CA THR A 926 20.05 -60.15 -9.18
C THR A 926 19.77 -59.15 -8.06
N LEU A 927 18.85 -58.21 -8.28
CA LEU A 927 18.52 -57.12 -7.36
C LEU A 927 17.03 -57.11 -7.03
N MET A 928 16.67 -56.65 -5.82
CA MET A 928 15.30 -56.33 -5.41
C MET A 928 15.16 -54.82 -5.28
N LEU A 929 14.43 -54.19 -6.19
CA LEU A 929 14.18 -52.75 -6.22
C LEU A 929 12.78 -52.47 -5.67
N PRO A 930 12.57 -51.45 -4.82
CA PRO A 930 11.23 -51.09 -4.34
C PRO A 930 10.28 -50.80 -5.51
N ALA A 931 9.05 -51.30 -5.43
CA ALA A 931 7.98 -50.98 -6.39
C ALA A 931 6.93 -50.02 -5.81
N GLU A 932 7.21 -49.48 -4.61
CA GLU A 932 6.46 -48.42 -3.93
C GLU A 932 7.39 -47.25 -3.63
N SER A 933 6.79 -46.05 -3.53
CA SER A 933 7.41 -44.72 -3.37
C SER A 933 7.66 -44.35 -1.91
#